data_AF-A0AAU1B7W9-F1
#
_entry.id   AF-A0AAU1B7W9-F1
#
_cell.length_a   1.000
_cell.length_b   1.000
_cell.length_c   1.000
_cell.angle_alpha   90.00
_cell.angle_beta   90.00
_cell.angle_gamma   90.00
#
_symmetry.space_group_name_H-M   'P 1'
#
loop_
_entity.id
_entity.type
_entity.pdbx_description
1 polymer ?
#
loop_
_entity_poly.entity_id
_entity_poly.type
_entity_poly.pdbx_seq_one_letter_code
_entity_poly.pdbx_strand_id
1 'polypeptide(L)'
;MAPPPPVPPLPPDRELALIDRELAQLDARRLYLLARRDWLLRLPAPHAWGPVTSAPGAPARAKEASAPGAQNVLLTLGAVLLAVAALAFTLVSWGSLGIAGRGAVLAVVTAAALGAPAVLLRRGLRSTAESVAAVALLLTVLDAYAVYAVTATGIDATAYAAGAAAVLAALWAGYASVLPGLVVPLPAAVLTAQLPLPLAAVASGAGPVGVGWAVLATAALDASLVLLVPGVRARVSASAPAAVSAAVLASGALLTGLAQMVSAGSAAAAAGPALLVAGCAALGVAVAWREPSATAAAVVGGLAGVAALGGPARPELSRDWTVVAVLLLALPLLAAVRATALPVAVRRGLARAGAGVAALASLSALAAALGSLGLRVGVLGEVWAATPPPRETDGAGPAAMVTLLVAAGAAGWLARVLPRPEPGVIAVVLGWAGLFSAPLVCGLPVAAVLAAQLVATAAAGVCALGIGRGPRYAAAVCAAVGALNVSVAALDGRTATFVVFALLGAGCAAGAAHKGGALPVRAGAAALAVVYAAGVAAALGALWGLAVSWWALPLLAVPAAVATAGPRLGRVRLSTEVAAAVVGAVALLLAAREPALAALVCALAGVVCAGAAVRAERRGLGWAAGVLFVAATWIRLSASGVQVPEAYTLPVTAAALAVGFLRRRRDARASSWAAYGPGLGATLLPSLIAAWGDAHWLRPLLLGLAALAVTLLGAHRRLQAPLLLGGAALAAVAVHELAPYVVQVVDALPRWLPPALAGLLLLVVGATYEKRLRDARRLRAALGRLG
;
A
#
# COMPACT_ATOMS: atom_id res chain seq x y z
N MET A 1 26.12 36.27 33.21
CA MET A 1 25.76 35.03 32.49
C MET A 1 24.80 35.42 31.38
N ALA A 2 25.31 35.63 30.17
CA ALA A 2 24.52 36.10 29.03
C ALA A 2 23.67 34.95 28.46
N PRO A 3 22.44 35.20 27.95
CA PRO A 3 21.60 34.17 27.35
C PRO A 3 22.24 33.62 26.07
N PRO A 4 22.06 32.33 25.75
CA PRO A 4 22.61 31.74 24.54
C PRO A 4 21.96 32.37 23.29
N PRO A 5 22.70 32.50 22.18
CA PRO A 5 22.16 33.06 20.94
C PRO A 5 21.03 32.18 20.36
N PRO A 6 20.07 32.76 19.62
CA PRO A 6 19.00 32.02 18.98
C PRO A 6 19.56 31.02 17.96
N VAL A 7 19.08 29.78 18.04
CA VAL A 7 19.42 28.71 17.10
C VAL A 7 18.87 29.09 15.72
N PRO A 8 19.69 29.07 14.64
CA PRO A 8 19.20 29.35 13.30
C PRO A 8 18.16 28.31 12.88
N PRO A 9 17.13 28.69 12.08
CA PRO A 9 16.13 27.75 11.62
C PRO A 9 16.79 26.61 10.85
N LEU A 10 16.39 25.38 11.16
CA LEU A 10 16.81 24.20 10.42
C LEU A 10 16.37 24.34 8.95
N PRO A 11 17.12 23.83 7.98
CA PRO A 11 16.66 23.79 6.61
C PRO A 11 15.35 22.96 6.53
N PRO A 12 14.38 23.37 5.69
CA PRO A 12 13.00 22.90 5.76
C PRO A 12 12.83 21.38 5.56
N ASP A 13 13.78 20.74 4.88
CA ASP A 13 13.86 19.28 4.72
C ASP A 13 14.12 18.56 6.05
N ARG A 14 14.97 19.12 6.91
CA ARG A 14 15.27 18.55 8.23
C ARG A 14 14.16 18.81 9.24
N GLU A 15 13.50 19.96 9.14
CA GLU A 15 12.34 20.29 9.98
C GLU A 15 11.14 19.40 9.64
N LEU A 16 10.85 19.19 8.35
CA LEU A 16 9.85 18.22 7.89
C LEU A 16 10.16 16.79 8.37
N ALA A 17 11.41 16.33 8.24
CA ALA A 17 11.80 15.00 8.71
C ALA A 17 11.66 14.81 10.24
N LEU A 18 11.81 15.89 11.01
CA LEU A 18 11.59 15.91 12.45
C LEU A 18 10.09 15.85 12.77
N ILE A 19 9.28 16.65 12.09
CA ILE A 19 7.82 16.66 12.22
C ILE A 19 7.24 15.30 11.83
N ASP A 20 7.69 14.70 10.73
CA ASP A 20 7.24 13.38 10.28
C ASP A 20 7.60 12.28 11.30
N ARG A 21 8.77 12.39 11.94
CA ARG A 21 9.15 11.49 13.04
C ARG A 21 8.26 11.65 14.26
N GLU A 22 7.94 12.88 14.66
CA GLU A 22 7.04 13.13 15.78
C GLU A 22 5.61 12.65 15.48
N LEU A 23 5.10 12.90 14.26
CA LEU A 23 3.81 12.39 13.81
C LEU A 23 3.77 10.86 13.85
N ALA A 24 4.83 10.19 13.38
CA ALA A 24 4.93 8.73 13.45
C ALA A 24 4.95 8.20 14.90
N GLN A 25 5.63 8.89 15.82
CA GLN A 25 5.62 8.53 17.25
C GLN A 25 4.23 8.72 17.88
N LEU A 26 3.53 9.81 17.54
CA LEU A 26 2.18 10.07 18.03
C LEU A 26 1.17 9.05 17.50
N ASP A 27 1.27 8.66 16.24
CA ASP A 27 0.41 7.62 15.66
C ASP A 27 0.67 6.24 16.28
N ALA A 28 1.94 5.87 16.53
CA ALA A 28 2.28 4.66 17.26
C ALA A 28 1.68 4.67 18.68
N ARG A 29 1.74 5.82 19.38
CA ARG A 29 1.15 5.98 20.71
C ARG A 29 -0.38 5.89 20.67
N ARG A 30 -1.02 6.48 19.66
CA ARG A 30 -2.47 6.42 19.46
C ARG A 30 -2.94 4.99 19.23
N LEU A 31 -2.26 4.24 18.36
CA LEU A 31 -2.58 2.83 18.08
C LEU A 31 -2.43 1.96 19.33
N TYR A 32 -1.38 2.17 20.12
CA TYR A 32 -1.20 1.51 21.41
C TYR A 32 -2.37 1.78 22.37
N LEU A 33 -2.80 3.04 22.50
CA LEU A 33 -3.91 3.43 23.39
C LEU A 33 -5.26 2.84 22.92
N LEU A 34 -5.50 2.79 21.61
CA LEU A 34 -6.69 2.14 21.05
C LEU A 34 -6.68 0.62 21.31
N ALA A 35 -5.55 -0.05 21.10
CA ALA A 35 -5.40 -1.47 21.41
C ALA A 35 -5.61 -1.75 22.91
N ARG A 36 -5.12 -0.87 23.79
CA ARG A 36 -5.34 -0.97 25.24
C ARG A 36 -6.81 -0.76 25.61
N ARG A 37 -7.49 0.21 25.01
CA ARG A 37 -8.92 0.45 25.19
C ARG A 37 -9.75 -0.75 24.76
N ASP A 38 -9.48 -1.31 23.59
CA ASP A 38 -10.21 -2.49 23.10
C ASP A 38 -9.93 -3.75 23.94
N TRP A 39 -8.75 -3.84 24.54
CA TRP A 39 -8.44 -4.87 25.53
C TRP A 39 -9.24 -4.67 26.82
N LEU A 40 -9.33 -3.43 27.33
CA LEU A 40 -10.11 -3.09 28.53
C LEU A 40 -11.62 -3.33 28.33
N LEU A 41 -12.15 -3.03 27.14
CA LEU A 41 -13.56 -3.27 26.80
C LEU A 41 -13.90 -4.75 26.66
N ARG A 42 -12.90 -5.62 26.45
CA ARG A 42 -13.06 -7.08 26.37
C ARG A 42 -12.96 -7.78 27.72
N LEU A 43 -12.61 -7.07 28.80
CA LEU A 43 -12.64 -7.62 30.15
C LEU A 43 -14.11 -7.79 30.60
N PRO A 44 -14.54 -8.99 31.01
CA PRO A 44 -15.88 -9.18 31.56
C PRO A 44 -16.02 -8.41 32.89
N ALA A 45 -17.13 -7.68 33.05
CA ALA A 45 -17.43 -6.94 34.28
C ALA A 45 -17.60 -7.92 35.47
N PRO A 46 -16.96 -7.69 36.64
CA PRO A 46 -17.13 -8.55 37.80
C PRO A 46 -18.55 -8.41 38.37
N HIS A 47 -19.21 -9.54 38.56
CA HIS A 47 -20.44 -9.65 39.34
C HIS A 47 -20.18 -9.36 40.84
N ALA A 48 -21.23 -8.89 41.51
CA ALA A 48 -21.30 -8.42 42.89
C ALA A 48 -20.58 -9.33 43.92
N TRP A 49 -19.90 -8.70 44.87
CA TRP A 49 -19.27 -9.34 46.04
C TRP A 49 -20.30 -9.69 47.12
N GLY A 50 -20.42 -10.97 47.44
CA GLY A 50 -20.82 -11.48 48.76
C GLY A 50 -19.58 -11.78 49.62
N PRO A 51 -19.71 -11.96 50.95
CA PRO A 51 -18.56 -11.97 51.83
C PRO A 51 -18.03 -13.39 52.14
N VAL A 52 -16.69 -13.45 52.28
CA VAL A 52 -15.83 -14.44 52.97
C VAL A 52 -15.59 -15.81 52.30
N THR A 53 -14.32 -16.13 52.03
CA THR A 53 -13.52 -17.20 52.69
C THR A 53 -12.15 -17.38 52.03
N SER A 54 -11.17 -17.76 52.86
CA SER A 54 -9.74 -17.78 52.62
C SER A 54 -9.19 -19.15 52.18
N ALA A 55 -8.20 -19.10 51.26
CA ALA A 55 -7.12 -20.07 50.94
C ALA A 55 -7.41 -21.26 49.98
N PRO A 56 -6.38 -21.88 49.34
CA PRO A 56 -5.10 -21.37 48.81
C PRO A 56 -4.80 -21.82 47.36
N GLY A 57 -3.89 -21.13 46.66
CA GLY A 57 -3.19 -21.67 45.48
C GLY A 57 -3.50 -21.00 44.14
N ALA A 58 -2.83 -19.88 43.85
CA ALA A 58 -2.68 -19.34 42.51
C ALA A 58 -1.21 -18.91 42.30
N PRO A 59 -0.63 -19.15 41.12
CA PRO A 59 0.80 -18.95 40.87
C PRO A 59 1.18 -17.48 41.03
N ALA A 60 2.33 -17.25 41.66
CA ALA A 60 2.79 -15.92 42.00
C ALA A 60 2.87 -15.03 40.74
N ARG A 61 2.17 -13.90 40.79
CA ARG A 61 2.34 -12.75 39.90
C ARG A 61 3.84 -12.43 39.77
N ALA A 62 4.34 -12.37 38.54
CA ALA A 62 5.65 -11.81 38.27
C ALA A 62 5.68 -10.36 38.76
N LYS A 63 6.51 -10.10 39.77
CA LYS A 63 6.83 -8.75 40.25
C LYS A 63 7.54 -8.01 39.13
N GLU A 64 6.94 -6.94 38.63
CA GLU A 64 7.67 -5.85 37.99
C GLU A 64 8.59 -5.21 39.04
N ALA A 65 9.85 -4.97 38.64
CA ALA A 65 10.95 -4.44 39.46
C ALA A 65 11.35 -5.32 40.65
N SER A 66 11.97 -6.46 40.35
CA SER A 66 12.75 -7.23 41.31
C SER A 66 13.98 -6.41 41.77
N ALA A 67 14.31 -6.52 43.06
CA ALA A 67 15.46 -5.91 43.73
C ALA A 67 16.89 -6.51 43.49
N PRO A 68 17.23 -7.36 42.48
CA PRO A 68 18.62 -7.73 42.21
C PRO A 68 19.43 -6.67 41.43
N GLY A 69 18.80 -5.60 40.96
CA GLY A 69 19.45 -4.58 40.13
C GLY A 69 20.56 -3.81 40.85
N ALA A 70 20.34 -3.39 42.10
CA ALA A 70 21.34 -2.60 42.84
C ALA A 70 22.58 -3.43 43.23
N GLN A 71 22.38 -4.70 43.61
CA GLN A 71 23.49 -5.61 43.96
C GLN A 71 24.32 -6.01 42.73
N ASN A 72 23.68 -6.27 41.58
CA ASN A 72 24.39 -6.52 40.33
C ASN A 72 25.10 -5.26 39.81
N VAL A 73 24.50 -4.08 39.98
CA VAL A 73 25.16 -2.80 39.65
C VAL A 73 26.38 -2.58 40.55
N LEU A 74 26.27 -2.77 41.87
CA LEU A 74 27.42 -2.66 42.79
C LEU A 74 28.53 -3.70 42.52
N LEU A 75 28.18 -4.94 42.17
CA LEU A 75 29.15 -5.99 41.81
C LEU A 75 29.83 -5.73 40.46
N THR A 76 29.08 -5.29 39.44
CA THR A 76 29.66 -4.91 38.14
C THR A 76 30.52 -3.65 38.26
N LEU A 77 30.10 -2.65 39.03
CA LEU A 77 30.87 -1.44 39.28
C LEU A 77 32.15 -1.74 40.10
N GLY A 78 32.07 -2.67 41.07
CA GLY A 78 33.24 -3.17 41.80
C GLY A 78 34.22 -3.94 40.89
N ALA A 79 33.73 -4.79 39.99
CA ALA A 79 34.57 -5.50 39.02
C ALA A 79 35.21 -4.53 38.00
N VAL A 80 34.48 -3.51 37.55
CA VAL A 80 34.98 -2.45 36.66
C VAL A 80 36.02 -1.58 37.37
N LEU A 81 35.80 -1.21 38.64
CA LEU A 81 36.79 -0.46 39.43
C LEU A 81 38.06 -1.28 39.69
N LEU A 82 37.93 -2.58 39.96
CA LEU A 82 39.08 -3.48 40.13
C LEU A 82 39.85 -3.66 38.81
N ALA A 83 39.13 -3.76 37.67
CA ALA A 83 39.70 -3.80 36.33
C ALA A 83 40.46 -2.50 36.00
N VAL A 84 39.88 -1.34 36.31
CA VAL A 84 40.53 -0.02 36.14
C VAL A 84 41.73 0.13 37.07
N ALA A 85 41.65 -0.36 38.31
CA ALA A 85 42.78 -0.35 39.26
C ALA A 85 43.92 -1.27 38.79
N ALA A 86 43.61 -2.47 38.27
CA ALA A 86 44.59 -3.36 37.66
C ALA A 86 45.21 -2.73 36.40
N LEU A 87 44.41 -2.12 35.53
CA LEU A 87 44.86 -1.40 34.33
C LEU A 87 45.78 -0.22 34.70
N ALA A 88 45.39 0.59 35.68
CA ALA A 88 46.18 1.71 36.19
C ALA A 88 47.48 1.22 36.85
N PHE A 89 47.44 0.14 37.63
CA PHE A 89 48.63 -0.48 38.20
C PHE A 89 49.59 -0.99 37.12
N THR A 90 49.06 -1.60 36.05
CA THR A 90 49.87 -2.04 34.90
C THR A 90 50.46 -0.89 34.07
N LEU A 91 49.79 0.26 33.97
CA LEU A 91 50.21 1.40 33.14
C LEU A 91 51.03 2.46 33.89
N VAL A 92 50.79 2.67 35.20
CA VAL A 92 51.24 3.87 35.96
C VAL A 92 52.30 3.55 37.02
N SER A 93 52.58 2.29 37.37
CA SER A 93 53.63 1.97 38.35
C SER A 93 55.03 2.00 37.71
N TRP A 94 55.66 3.17 37.72
CA TRP A 94 57.02 3.39 37.24
C TRP A 94 57.89 3.97 38.37
N GLY A 95 58.89 3.19 38.79
CA GLY A 95 59.93 3.67 39.72
C GLY A 95 61.08 2.69 39.94
N SER A 96 60.82 1.41 40.26
CA SER A 96 61.90 0.51 40.73
C SER A 96 61.83 -0.97 40.29
N LEU A 97 60.72 -1.42 39.69
CA LEU A 97 60.57 -2.82 39.25
C LEU A 97 60.84 -2.98 37.76
N GLY A 98 61.80 -3.83 37.40
CA GLY A 98 62.07 -4.23 36.01
C GLY A 98 60.91 -5.02 35.38
N ILE A 99 60.90 -5.11 34.06
CA ILE A 99 59.82 -5.73 33.26
C ILE A 99 59.52 -7.18 33.71
N ALA A 100 60.54 -7.96 34.05
CA ALA A 100 60.40 -9.33 34.56
C ALA A 100 59.73 -9.40 35.95
N GLY A 101 60.01 -8.44 36.85
CA GLY A 101 59.42 -8.40 38.19
C GLY A 101 57.92 -8.08 38.17
N ARG A 102 57.48 -7.23 37.23
CA ARG A 102 56.06 -6.89 37.03
C ARG A 102 55.27 -8.07 36.49
N GLY A 103 55.84 -8.83 35.55
CA GLY A 103 55.23 -10.06 35.01
C GLY A 103 55.07 -11.15 36.07
N ALA A 104 56.05 -11.33 36.97
CA ALA A 104 55.96 -12.31 38.05
C ALA A 104 54.85 -11.98 39.06
N VAL A 105 54.70 -10.70 39.45
CA VAL A 105 53.64 -10.26 40.37
C VAL A 105 52.25 -10.46 39.75
N LEU A 106 52.07 -10.06 38.48
CA LEU A 106 50.82 -10.28 37.75
C LEU A 106 50.48 -11.76 37.65
N ALA A 107 51.44 -12.63 37.30
CA ALA A 107 51.22 -14.07 37.19
C ALA A 107 50.77 -14.72 38.52
N VAL A 108 51.34 -14.31 39.66
CA VAL A 108 50.91 -14.78 40.99
C VAL A 108 49.48 -14.33 41.31
N VAL A 109 49.15 -13.07 41.02
CA VAL A 109 47.81 -12.52 41.22
C VAL A 109 46.78 -13.21 40.33
N THR A 110 47.11 -13.46 39.06
CA THR A 110 46.25 -14.18 38.11
C THR A 110 46.04 -15.63 38.55
N ALA A 111 47.09 -16.33 39.00
CA ALA A 111 46.97 -17.71 39.50
C ALA A 111 46.06 -17.79 40.75
N ALA A 112 46.21 -16.84 41.69
CA ALA A 112 45.35 -16.75 42.86
C ALA A 112 43.88 -16.45 42.48
N ALA A 113 43.66 -15.54 41.52
CA ALA A 113 42.34 -15.19 41.01
C ALA A 113 41.66 -16.36 40.27
N LEU A 114 42.40 -17.17 39.51
CA LEU A 114 41.89 -18.36 38.84
C LEU A 114 41.59 -19.52 39.82
N GLY A 115 42.32 -19.63 40.93
CA GLY A 115 42.12 -20.65 41.95
C GLY A 115 40.95 -20.38 42.92
N ALA A 116 40.67 -19.11 43.22
CA ALA A 116 39.65 -18.72 44.20
C ALA A 116 38.21 -19.20 43.88
N PRO A 117 37.73 -19.19 42.62
CA PRO A 117 36.40 -19.72 42.26
C PRO A 117 36.20 -21.19 42.62
N ALA A 118 37.25 -22.03 42.56
CA ALA A 118 37.15 -23.45 42.93
C ALA A 118 36.83 -23.63 44.42
N VAL A 119 37.41 -22.80 45.29
CA VAL A 119 37.15 -22.81 46.75
C VAL A 119 35.79 -22.19 47.07
N LEU A 120 35.40 -21.13 46.36
CA LEU A 120 34.10 -20.47 46.53
C LEU A 120 32.92 -21.37 46.09
N LEU A 121 33.09 -22.15 45.03
CA LEU A 121 32.11 -23.15 44.59
C LEU A 121 31.94 -24.28 45.62
N ARG A 122 33.04 -24.75 46.23
CA ARG A 122 32.99 -25.72 47.33
C ARG A 122 32.24 -25.19 48.57
N ARG A 123 32.20 -23.86 48.74
CA ARG A 123 31.46 -23.18 49.83
C ARG A 123 30.05 -22.72 49.43
N GLY A 124 29.58 -23.05 48.23
CA GLY A 124 28.21 -22.71 47.76
C GLY A 124 28.02 -21.26 47.26
N LEU A 125 29.07 -20.45 47.17
CA LEU A 125 29.02 -19.03 46.79
C LEU A 125 29.11 -18.80 45.28
N ARG A 126 28.08 -19.24 44.52
CA ARG A 126 28.11 -19.21 43.04
C ARG A 126 28.24 -17.81 42.44
N SER A 127 27.46 -16.83 42.89
CA SER A 127 27.47 -15.48 42.29
C SER A 127 28.82 -14.78 42.47
N THR A 128 29.47 -14.96 43.62
CA THR A 128 30.80 -14.40 43.89
C THR A 128 31.87 -15.12 43.09
N ALA A 129 31.75 -16.45 42.95
CA ALA A 129 32.66 -17.24 42.11
C ALA A 129 32.62 -16.79 40.63
N GLU A 130 31.45 -16.43 40.10
CA GLU A 130 31.29 -15.89 38.74
C GLU A 130 31.98 -14.53 38.57
N SER A 131 31.80 -13.61 39.53
CA SER A 131 32.45 -12.29 39.47
C SER A 131 33.97 -12.39 39.56
N VAL A 132 34.48 -13.26 40.44
CA VAL A 132 35.92 -13.50 40.58
C VAL A 132 36.47 -14.21 39.33
N ALA A 133 35.73 -15.17 38.77
CA ALA A 133 36.11 -15.81 37.51
C ALA A 133 36.18 -14.78 36.36
N ALA A 134 35.21 -13.87 36.24
CA ALA A 134 35.25 -12.82 35.21
C ALA A 134 36.48 -11.91 35.34
N VAL A 135 36.84 -11.52 36.58
CA VAL A 135 38.08 -10.77 36.85
C VAL A 135 39.32 -11.59 36.50
N ALA A 136 39.35 -12.88 36.84
CA ALA A 136 40.47 -13.76 36.52
C ALA A 136 40.67 -13.91 35.00
N LEU A 137 39.59 -14.03 34.22
CA LEU A 137 39.66 -14.03 32.75
C LEU A 137 40.22 -12.71 32.22
N LEU A 138 39.81 -11.56 32.77
CA LEU A 138 40.36 -10.26 32.39
C LEU A 138 41.87 -10.16 32.68
N LEU A 139 42.32 -10.63 33.84
CA LEU A 139 43.74 -10.66 34.19
C LEU A 139 44.55 -11.48 33.19
N THR A 140 44.03 -12.61 32.69
CA THR A 140 44.72 -13.39 31.65
C THR A 140 44.86 -12.63 30.31
N VAL A 141 43.92 -11.73 29.97
CA VAL A 141 44.06 -10.84 28.80
C VAL A 141 45.17 -9.81 29.04
N LEU A 142 45.24 -9.24 30.25
CA LEU A 142 46.30 -8.31 30.64
C LEU A 142 47.68 -8.98 30.65
N ASP A 143 47.76 -10.25 31.07
CA ASP A 143 48.99 -11.04 31.02
C ASP A 143 49.45 -11.24 29.56
N ALA A 144 48.54 -11.55 28.64
CA ALA A 144 48.85 -11.67 27.22
C ALA A 144 49.35 -10.35 26.61
N TYR A 145 48.78 -9.21 27.01
CA TYR A 145 49.25 -7.88 26.60
C TYR A 145 50.62 -7.54 27.22
N ALA A 146 50.83 -7.89 28.50
CA ALA A 146 52.10 -7.67 29.16
C ALA A 146 53.21 -8.43 28.42
N VAL A 147 53.00 -9.71 28.08
CA VAL A 147 53.95 -10.51 27.29
C VAL A 147 54.24 -9.83 25.94
N TYR A 148 53.22 -9.35 25.22
CA TYR A 148 53.42 -8.62 23.97
C TYR A 148 54.33 -7.40 24.15
N ALA A 149 54.05 -6.58 25.16
CA ALA A 149 54.81 -5.36 25.44
C ALA A 149 56.29 -5.64 25.78
N VAL A 150 56.60 -6.82 26.34
CA VAL A 150 57.98 -7.24 26.60
C VAL A 150 58.66 -7.79 25.34
N THR A 151 57.93 -8.55 24.51
CA THR A 151 58.47 -9.23 23.32
C THR A 151 58.43 -8.38 22.05
N ALA A 152 57.95 -7.12 22.14
CA ALA A 152 57.51 -6.27 21.03
C ALA A 152 58.56 -5.93 19.94
N THR A 153 59.80 -6.39 20.05
CA THR A 153 60.84 -6.13 19.04
C THR A 153 60.66 -7.05 17.82
N GLY A 154 59.79 -6.66 16.88
CA GLY A 154 59.71 -7.23 15.52
C GLY A 154 58.57 -8.21 15.23
N ILE A 155 57.63 -8.42 16.16
CA ILE A 155 56.45 -9.27 15.95
C ILE A 155 55.27 -8.42 15.48
N ASP A 156 54.58 -8.84 14.42
CA ASP A 156 53.34 -8.18 14.00
C ASP A 156 52.27 -8.28 15.10
N ALA A 157 51.70 -7.12 15.46
CA ALA A 157 50.71 -6.98 16.51
C ALA A 157 49.47 -7.85 16.23
N THR A 158 49.06 -7.92 14.96
CA THR A 158 47.84 -8.66 14.57
C THR A 158 48.04 -10.17 14.60
N ALA A 159 49.21 -10.65 14.14
CA ALA A 159 49.61 -12.05 14.26
C ALA A 159 49.71 -12.49 15.74
N TYR A 160 50.33 -11.67 16.60
CA TYR A 160 50.41 -11.96 18.02
C TYR A 160 49.02 -12.02 18.67
N ALA A 161 48.14 -11.06 18.37
CA ALA A 161 46.77 -11.05 18.90
C ALA A 161 45.96 -12.28 18.47
N ALA A 162 46.15 -12.76 17.24
CA ALA A 162 45.52 -14.00 16.76
C ALA A 162 45.96 -15.21 17.59
N GLY A 163 47.27 -15.36 17.83
CA GLY A 163 47.83 -16.44 18.65
C GLY A 163 47.40 -16.35 20.11
N ALA A 164 47.46 -15.16 20.71
CA ALA A 164 47.05 -14.91 22.08
C ALA A 164 45.55 -15.22 22.29
N ALA A 165 44.68 -14.81 21.36
CA ALA A 165 43.25 -15.13 21.42
C ALA A 165 42.99 -16.65 21.36
N ALA A 166 43.74 -17.40 20.54
CA ALA A 166 43.61 -18.85 20.45
C ALA A 166 44.01 -19.55 21.76
N VAL A 167 45.12 -19.12 22.36
CA VAL A 167 45.60 -19.65 23.65
C VAL A 167 44.60 -19.32 24.77
N LEU A 168 44.12 -18.08 24.85
CA LEU A 168 43.12 -17.68 25.86
C LEU A 168 41.81 -18.44 25.70
N ALA A 169 41.31 -18.62 24.47
CA ALA A 169 40.11 -19.40 24.20
C ALA A 169 40.25 -20.86 24.68
N ALA A 170 41.39 -21.50 24.41
CA ALA A 170 41.68 -22.86 24.87
C ALA A 170 41.78 -22.95 26.40
N LEU A 171 42.46 -22.00 27.05
CA LEU A 171 42.59 -21.94 28.51
C LEU A 171 41.22 -21.74 29.18
N TRP A 172 40.38 -20.86 28.64
CA TRP A 172 39.06 -20.58 29.20
C TRP A 172 38.07 -21.72 28.97
N ALA A 173 38.16 -22.41 27.83
CA ALA A 173 37.39 -23.64 27.58
C ALA A 173 37.83 -24.76 28.54
N GLY A 174 39.14 -24.92 28.77
CA GLY A 174 39.69 -25.84 29.77
C GLY A 174 39.20 -25.50 31.17
N TYR A 175 39.23 -24.22 31.55
CA TYR A 175 38.75 -23.74 32.84
C TYR A 175 37.25 -24.01 33.05
N ALA A 176 36.43 -23.80 32.02
CA ALA A 176 35.00 -24.13 32.02
C ALA A 176 34.74 -25.64 32.19
N SER A 177 35.62 -26.50 31.66
CA SER A 177 35.50 -27.95 31.78
C SER A 177 35.86 -28.46 33.18
N VAL A 178 36.86 -27.85 33.83
CA VAL A 178 37.31 -28.20 35.19
C VAL A 178 36.32 -27.70 36.25
N LEU A 179 35.69 -26.54 36.03
CA LEU A 179 34.72 -25.93 36.95
C LEU A 179 33.34 -25.76 36.28
N PRO A 180 32.57 -26.85 36.06
CA PRO A 180 31.29 -26.82 35.34
C PRO A 180 30.17 -26.04 36.08
N GLY A 181 30.43 -25.61 37.32
CA GLY A 181 29.54 -24.75 38.10
C GLY A 181 29.58 -23.27 37.71
N LEU A 182 30.52 -22.86 36.85
CA LEU A 182 30.64 -21.50 36.30
C LEU A 182 29.99 -21.41 34.91
N VAL A 183 29.28 -20.30 34.67
CA VAL A 183 28.53 -20.01 33.44
C VAL A 183 29.31 -19.04 32.55
N VAL A 184 30.07 -18.10 33.10
CA VAL A 184 30.80 -17.06 32.33
C VAL A 184 31.98 -17.57 31.47
N PRO A 185 32.80 -18.54 31.91
CA PRO A 185 34.01 -18.92 31.16
C PRO A 185 33.75 -19.55 29.79
N LEU A 186 32.67 -20.32 29.64
CA LEU A 186 32.32 -21.00 28.39
C LEU A 186 31.91 -20.02 27.26
N PRO A 187 30.97 -19.07 27.45
CA PRO A 187 30.67 -18.06 26.44
C PRO A 187 31.84 -17.12 26.20
N ALA A 188 32.65 -16.80 27.21
CA ALA A 188 33.87 -16.02 27.01
C ALA A 188 34.86 -16.74 26.08
N ALA A 189 35.05 -18.06 26.27
CA ALA A 189 35.90 -18.89 25.41
C ALA A 189 35.39 -18.98 23.97
N VAL A 190 34.07 -19.12 23.80
CA VAL A 190 33.44 -19.14 22.46
C VAL A 190 33.65 -17.80 21.73
N LEU A 191 33.44 -16.67 22.41
CA LEU A 191 33.63 -15.35 21.82
C LEU A 191 35.11 -15.07 21.47
N THR A 192 36.05 -15.49 22.31
CA THR A 192 37.48 -15.32 22.00
C THR A 192 37.97 -16.28 20.92
N ALA A 193 37.39 -17.48 20.81
CA ALA A 193 37.68 -18.43 19.73
C ALA A 193 37.31 -17.90 18.33
N GLN A 194 36.53 -16.81 18.24
CA GLN A 194 36.14 -16.21 16.95
C GLN A 194 37.20 -15.31 16.33
N LEU A 195 38.15 -14.81 17.13
CA LEU A 195 39.16 -13.84 16.74
C LEU A 195 40.40 -14.40 15.99
N PRO A 196 40.90 -15.63 16.27
CA PRO A 196 42.16 -16.11 15.70
C PRO A 196 42.19 -16.15 14.18
N LEU A 197 41.16 -16.72 13.55
CA LEU A 197 41.13 -16.87 12.09
C LEU A 197 41.03 -15.52 11.35
N PRO A 198 40.11 -14.61 11.69
CA PRO A 198 40.06 -13.28 11.05
C PRO A 198 41.33 -12.47 11.27
N LEU A 199 41.90 -12.48 12.48
CA LEU A 199 43.13 -11.74 12.78
C LEU A 199 44.34 -12.32 12.04
N ALA A 200 44.44 -13.66 11.95
CA ALA A 200 45.49 -14.30 11.17
C ALA A 200 45.41 -13.97 9.67
N ALA A 201 44.20 -13.87 9.10
CA ALA A 201 44.00 -13.49 7.72
C ALA A 201 44.36 -12.01 7.44
N VAL A 202 44.12 -11.13 8.40
CA VAL A 202 44.56 -9.73 8.34
C VAL A 202 46.09 -9.65 8.42
N ALA A 203 46.71 -10.38 9.35
CA ALA A 203 48.16 -10.43 9.53
C ALA A 203 48.88 -10.95 8.28
N SER A 204 48.31 -11.94 7.59
CA SER A 204 48.88 -12.49 6.36
C SER A 204 48.63 -11.61 5.12
N GLY A 205 47.93 -10.48 5.25
CA GLY A 205 47.59 -9.61 4.12
C GLY A 205 46.65 -10.25 3.10
N ALA A 206 45.76 -11.18 3.50
CA ALA A 206 44.95 -12.01 2.60
C ALA A 206 43.88 -11.24 1.77
N GLY A 207 43.83 -9.91 1.89
CA GLY A 207 42.85 -9.04 1.26
C GLY A 207 41.41 -9.27 1.74
N PRO A 208 40.43 -8.51 1.22
CA PRO A 208 39.05 -8.58 1.71
C PRO A 208 38.38 -9.95 1.53
N VAL A 209 38.69 -10.67 0.45
CA VAL A 209 38.14 -12.00 0.17
C VAL A 209 38.74 -13.06 1.10
N GLY A 210 40.05 -12.98 1.38
CA GLY A 210 40.71 -13.88 2.33
C GLY A 210 40.22 -13.71 3.77
N VAL A 211 40.02 -12.45 4.20
CA VAL A 211 39.37 -12.15 5.50
C VAL A 211 37.93 -12.67 5.52
N GLY A 212 37.18 -12.52 4.42
CA GLY A 212 35.83 -13.09 4.28
C GLY A 212 35.79 -14.61 4.47
N TRP A 213 36.75 -15.35 3.88
CA TRP A 213 36.88 -16.80 4.08
C TRP A 213 37.19 -17.18 5.53
N ALA A 214 38.06 -16.42 6.20
CA ALA A 214 38.35 -16.64 7.60
C ALA A 214 37.12 -16.41 8.49
N VAL A 215 36.35 -15.36 8.23
CA VAL A 215 35.08 -15.08 8.94
C VAL A 215 34.03 -16.17 8.67
N LEU A 216 33.92 -16.64 7.42
CA LEU A 216 33.01 -17.74 7.07
C LEU A 216 33.41 -19.05 7.74
N ALA A 217 34.72 -19.36 7.81
CA ALA A 217 35.23 -20.54 8.50
C ALA A 217 34.90 -20.48 9.99
N THR A 218 35.09 -19.33 10.64
CA THR A 218 34.66 -19.12 12.03
C THR A 218 33.16 -19.33 12.21
N ALA A 219 32.33 -18.77 11.31
CA ALA A 219 30.87 -18.96 11.35
C ALA A 219 30.47 -20.44 11.20
N ALA A 220 31.17 -21.18 10.34
CA ALA A 220 30.95 -22.61 10.14
C ALA A 220 31.33 -23.43 11.38
N LEU A 221 32.43 -23.07 12.05
CA LEU A 221 32.85 -23.68 13.31
C LEU A 221 31.82 -23.43 14.42
N ASP A 222 31.35 -22.19 14.60
CA ASP A 222 30.31 -21.85 15.58
C ASP A 222 29.00 -22.61 15.29
N ALA A 223 28.57 -22.67 14.03
CA ALA A 223 27.39 -23.43 13.62
C ALA A 223 27.56 -24.94 13.88
N SER A 224 28.75 -25.49 13.60
CA SER A 224 29.06 -26.90 13.85
C SER A 224 29.07 -27.22 15.35
N LEU A 225 29.58 -26.32 16.18
CA LEU A 225 29.60 -26.46 17.64
C LEU A 225 28.16 -26.58 18.20
N VAL A 226 27.25 -25.73 17.74
CA VAL A 226 25.84 -25.74 18.16
C VAL A 226 25.09 -26.97 17.65
N LEU A 227 25.35 -27.39 16.41
CA LEU A 227 24.58 -28.45 15.75
C LEU A 227 25.10 -29.87 16.04
N LEU A 228 26.40 -30.03 16.29
CA LEU A 228 27.06 -31.33 16.40
C LEU A 228 27.44 -31.73 17.83
N VAL A 229 27.58 -30.77 18.77
CA VAL A 229 28.01 -31.06 20.14
C VAL A 229 26.81 -31.05 21.11
N PRO A 230 26.30 -32.22 21.57
CA PRO A 230 25.09 -32.29 22.37
C PRO A 230 25.18 -31.52 23.70
N GLY A 231 26.36 -31.55 24.34
CA GLY A 231 26.61 -30.88 25.62
C GLY A 231 26.64 -29.35 25.55
N VAL A 232 26.84 -28.78 24.36
CA VAL A 232 26.76 -27.33 24.10
C VAL A 232 25.33 -26.96 23.71
N ARG A 233 24.69 -27.76 22.85
CA ARG A 233 23.28 -27.55 22.45
C ARG A 233 22.31 -27.54 23.63
N ALA A 234 22.57 -28.34 24.66
CA ALA A 234 21.77 -28.39 25.89
C ALA A 234 21.98 -27.16 26.80
N ARG A 235 23.08 -26.41 26.64
CA ARG A 235 23.40 -25.24 27.48
C ARG A 235 23.11 -23.94 26.73
N VAL A 236 21.95 -23.35 27.03
CA VAL A 236 21.50 -22.08 26.43
C VAL A 236 22.55 -20.97 26.55
N SER A 237 23.32 -20.94 27.64
CA SER A 237 24.38 -19.95 27.87
C SER A 237 25.54 -20.02 26.87
N ALA A 238 25.73 -21.15 26.18
CA ALA A 238 26.77 -21.32 25.17
C ALA A 238 26.19 -21.43 23.75
N SER A 239 25.05 -22.09 23.58
CA SER A 239 24.44 -22.26 22.27
C SER A 239 23.85 -20.96 21.69
N ALA A 240 23.27 -20.09 22.54
CA ALA A 240 22.70 -18.81 22.10
C ALA A 240 23.76 -17.83 21.55
N PRO A 241 24.86 -17.52 22.27
CA PRO A 241 25.88 -16.62 21.75
C PRO A 241 26.58 -17.19 20.50
N ALA A 242 26.88 -18.50 20.47
CA ALA A 242 27.47 -19.16 19.29
C ALA A 242 26.56 -19.12 18.06
N ALA A 243 25.24 -19.30 18.23
CA ALA A 243 24.30 -19.22 17.11
C ALA A 243 24.15 -17.79 16.58
N VAL A 244 24.13 -16.79 17.48
CA VAL A 244 24.06 -15.37 17.10
C VAL A 244 25.36 -14.94 16.41
N SER A 245 26.52 -15.30 16.94
CA SER A 245 27.81 -14.99 16.31
C SER A 245 27.95 -15.67 14.95
N ALA A 246 27.58 -16.94 14.82
CA ALA A 246 27.57 -17.65 13.54
C ALA A 246 26.74 -16.89 12.49
N ALA A 247 25.55 -16.41 12.86
CA ALA A 247 24.68 -15.66 11.97
C ALA A 247 25.28 -14.29 11.59
N VAL A 248 25.86 -13.57 12.55
CA VAL A 248 26.49 -12.25 12.33
C VAL A 248 27.74 -12.39 11.44
N LEU A 249 28.62 -13.35 11.75
CA LEU A 249 29.84 -13.61 10.98
C LEU A 249 29.50 -14.09 9.56
N ALA A 250 28.57 -15.03 9.39
CA ALA A 250 28.12 -15.46 8.07
C ALA A 250 27.50 -14.31 7.26
N SER A 251 26.75 -13.41 7.92
CA SER A 251 26.22 -12.21 7.26
C SER A 251 27.33 -11.25 6.84
N GLY A 252 28.37 -11.06 7.66
CA GLY A 252 29.55 -10.26 7.34
C GLY A 252 30.34 -10.82 6.15
N ALA A 253 30.56 -12.14 6.12
CA ALA A 253 31.20 -12.84 5.00
C ALA A 253 30.37 -12.75 3.70
N LEU A 254 29.05 -12.86 3.81
CA LEU A 254 28.15 -12.70 2.67
C LEU A 254 28.19 -11.27 2.12
N LEU A 255 28.13 -10.26 2.99
CA LEU A 255 28.16 -8.84 2.59
C LEU A 255 29.51 -8.46 1.96
N THR A 256 30.63 -8.96 2.50
CA THR A 256 31.95 -8.75 1.90
C THR A 256 32.06 -9.42 0.53
N GLY A 257 31.60 -10.67 0.39
CA GLY A 257 31.55 -11.35 -0.90
C GLY A 257 30.69 -10.61 -1.94
N LEU A 258 29.49 -10.15 -1.55
CA LEU A 258 28.62 -9.38 -2.44
C LEU A 258 29.20 -8.01 -2.80
N ALA A 259 29.79 -7.28 -1.85
CA ALA A 259 30.40 -5.98 -2.10
C ALA A 259 31.58 -6.09 -3.09
N GLN A 260 32.44 -7.09 -2.91
CA GLN A 260 33.58 -7.34 -3.80
C GLN A 260 33.17 -7.85 -5.17
N MET A 261 32.03 -8.53 -5.26
CA MET A 261 31.44 -8.95 -6.53
C MET A 261 30.83 -7.79 -7.31
N VAL A 262 30.24 -6.80 -6.63
CA VAL A 262 29.71 -5.58 -7.26
C VAL A 262 30.83 -4.66 -7.77
N SER A 263 31.96 -4.62 -7.07
CA SER A 263 33.13 -3.83 -7.47
C SER A 263 34.01 -4.50 -8.53
N ALA A 264 33.78 -5.78 -8.83
CA ALA A 264 34.54 -6.51 -9.84
C ALA A 264 34.21 -6.02 -11.26
N GLY A 265 35.24 -5.60 -12.01
CA GLY A 265 35.11 -5.14 -13.39
C GLY A 265 35.09 -6.24 -14.45
N SER A 266 35.34 -7.50 -14.08
CA SER A 266 35.37 -8.64 -15.01
C SER A 266 34.93 -9.94 -14.33
N ALA A 267 34.51 -10.93 -15.13
CA ALA A 267 34.09 -12.24 -14.61
C ALA A 267 35.21 -12.94 -13.81
N ALA A 268 36.45 -12.83 -14.28
CA ALA A 268 37.62 -13.41 -13.60
C ALA A 268 37.86 -12.77 -12.21
N ALA A 269 37.73 -11.44 -12.11
CA ALA A 269 37.86 -10.74 -10.84
C ALA A 269 36.72 -11.07 -9.85
N ALA A 270 35.53 -11.37 -10.37
CA ALA A 270 34.37 -11.76 -9.55
C ALA A 270 34.41 -13.22 -9.06
N ALA A 271 35.27 -14.08 -9.62
CA ALA A 271 35.31 -15.51 -9.30
C ALA A 271 35.65 -15.79 -7.82
N GLY A 272 36.65 -15.11 -7.26
CA GLY A 272 37.04 -15.23 -5.84
C GLY A 272 35.90 -14.85 -4.87
N PRO A 273 35.32 -13.64 -5.00
CA PRO A 273 34.13 -13.24 -4.25
C PRO A 273 32.92 -14.19 -4.46
N ALA A 274 32.71 -14.71 -5.67
CA ALA A 274 31.63 -15.65 -5.96
C ALA A 274 31.78 -16.98 -5.22
N LEU A 275 33.01 -17.51 -5.13
CA LEU A 275 33.29 -18.70 -4.33
C LEU A 275 33.00 -18.47 -2.84
N LEU A 276 33.32 -17.28 -2.30
CA LEU A 276 33.00 -16.93 -0.91
C LEU A 276 31.48 -16.89 -0.68
N VAL A 277 30.72 -16.27 -1.58
CA VAL A 277 29.25 -16.24 -1.52
C VAL A 277 28.66 -17.65 -1.67
N ALA A 278 29.24 -18.51 -2.52
CA ALA A 278 28.87 -19.91 -2.64
C ALA A 278 29.13 -20.70 -1.35
N GLY A 279 30.24 -20.41 -0.65
CA GLY A 279 30.52 -20.96 0.68
C GLY A 279 29.45 -20.56 1.71
N CYS A 280 29.02 -19.29 1.71
CA CYS A 280 27.92 -18.83 2.54
C CYS A 280 26.59 -19.54 2.20
N ALA A 281 26.35 -19.78 0.90
CA ALA A 281 25.19 -20.53 0.43
C ALA A 281 25.18 -21.97 0.96
N ALA A 282 26.30 -22.67 0.84
CA ALA A 282 26.48 -24.03 1.34
C ALA A 282 26.28 -24.11 2.86
N LEU A 283 26.84 -23.16 3.62
CA LEU A 283 26.66 -23.11 5.08
C LEU A 283 25.19 -22.92 5.46
N GLY A 284 24.47 -21.99 4.83
CA GLY A 284 23.05 -21.74 5.11
C GLY A 284 22.16 -22.95 4.84
N VAL A 285 22.42 -23.67 3.74
CA VAL A 285 21.72 -24.93 3.41
C VAL A 285 22.09 -26.05 4.38
N ALA A 286 23.36 -26.19 4.75
CA ALA A 286 23.83 -27.21 5.69
C ALA A 286 23.22 -27.04 7.09
N VAL A 287 23.10 -25.79 7.58
CA VAL A 287 22.43 -25.46 8.85
C VAL A 287 20.95 -25.85 8.78
N ALA A 288 20.24 -25.44 7.72
CA ALA A 288 18.83 -25.77 7.54
C ALA A 288 18.56 -27.26 7.29
N TRP A 289 19.57 -28.02 6.83
CA TRP A 289 19.48 -29.47 6.69
C TRP A 289 19.41 -30.17 8.04
N ARG A 290 20.12 -29.64 9.04
CA ARG A 290 20.20 -30.22 10.39
C ARG A 290 19.18 -29.63 11.36
N GLU A 291 18.77 -28.39 11.17
CA GLU A 291 17.87 -27.67 12.08
C GLU A 291 16.54 -27.28 11.38
N PRO A 292 15.40 -27.92 11.73
CA PRO A 292 14.12 -27.72 11.04
C PRO A 292 13.52 -26.32 11.23
N SER A 293 13.98 -25.57 12.24
CA SER A 293 13.56 -24.18 12.48
C SER A 293 14.31 -23.17 11.60
N ALA A 294 15.46 -23.53 11.02
CA ALA A 294 16.37 -22.63 10.30
C ALA A 294 15.96 -22.35 8.84
N THR A 295 14.66 -22.14 8.59
CA THR A 295 14.17 -21.77 7.24
C THR A 295 14.80 -20.48 6.70
N ALA A 296 15.09 -19.50 7.57
CA ALA A 296 15.75 -18.27 7.18
C ALA A 296 17.17 -18.51 6.62
N ALA A 297 17.93 -19.43 7.21
CA ALA A 297 19.26 -19.81 6.73
C ALA A 297 19.18 -20.45 5.32
N ALA A 298 18.18 -21.29 5.05
CA ALA A 298 17.94 -21.83 3.71
C ALA A 298 17.48 -20.77 2.70
N VAL A 299 16.71 -19.75 3.11
CA VAL A 299 16.35 -18.62 2.22
C VAL A 299 17.59 -17.84 1.84
N VAL A 300 18.38 -17.42 2.84
CA VAL A 300 19.62 -16.67 2.62
C VAL A 300 20.60 -17.51 1.80
N GLY A 301 20.71 -18.82 2.07
CA GLY A 301 21.55 -19.72 1.31
C GLY A 301 21.11 -19.88 -0.15
N GLY A 302 19.80 -19.98 -0.41
CA GLY A 302 19.26 -19.99 -1.77
C GLY A 302 19.53 -18.69 -2.54
N LEU A 303 19.34 -17.53 -1.88
CA LEU A 303 19.64 -16.22 -2.47
C LEU A 303 21.14 -16.05 -2.73
N ALA A 304 21.99 -16.45 -1.79
CA ALA A 304 23.45 -16.45 -1.95
C ALA A 304 23.87 -17.38 -3.09
N GLY A 305 23.26 -18.56 -3.24
CA GLY A 305 23.53 -19.47 -4.35
C GLY A 305 23.22 -18.85 -5.73
N VAL A 306 22.08 -18.17 -5.85
CA VAL A 306 21.72 -17.42 -7.08
C VAL A 306 22.71 -16.28 -7.33
N ALA A 307 23.09 -15.53 -6.29
CA ALA A 307 24.06 -14.45 -6.40
C ALA A 307 25.47 -14.94 -6.78
N ALA A 308 25.92 -16.07 -6.23
CA ALA A 308 27.21 -16.66 -6.55
C ALA A 308 27.29 -17.13 -8.00
N LEU A 309 26.21 -17.69 -8.54
CA LEU A 309 26.15 -18.14 -9.93
C LEU A 309 25.96 -16.97 -10.93
N GLY A 310 25.13 -15.99 -10.59
CA GLY A 310 24.82 -14.86 -11.48
C GLY A 310 25.83 -13.72 -11.41
N GLY A 311 26.52 -13.57 -10.28
CA GLY A 311 27.47 -12.51 -10.00
C GLY A 311 28.61 -12.37 -11.02
N PRO A 312 29.33 -13.46 -11.34
CA PRO A 312 30.41 -13.43 -12.32
C PRO A 312 29.97 -13.05 -13.74
N ALA A 313 28.69 -13.28 -14.09
CA ALA A 313 28.15 -12.93 -15.41
C ALA A 313 27.72 -11.45 -15.51
N ARG A 314 27.58 -10.75 -14.38
CA ARG A 314 27.12 -9.35 -14.33
C ARG A 314 27.97 -8.35 -15.13
N PRO A 315 29.32 -8.36 -15.11
CA PRO A 315 30.11 -7.38 -15.86
C PRO A 315 30.04 -7.57 -17.39
N GLU A 316 29.72 -8.78 -17.86
CA GLU A 316 29.63 -9.11 -19.29
C GLU A 316 28.22 -8.86 -19.86
N LEU A 317 27.21 -8.69 -19.01
CA LEU A 317 25.81 -8.53 -19.39
C LEU A 317 25.35 -7.08 -19.21
N SER A 318 24.45 -6.62 -20.09
CA SER A 318 23.74 -5.36 -19.82
C SER A 318 22.87 -5.49 -18.56
N ARG A 319 22.56 -4.35 -17.93
CA ARG A 319 21.77 -4.31 -16.69
C ARG A 319 20.44 -5.07 -16.81
N ASP A 320 19.79 -4.98 -17.98
CA ASP A 320 18.49 -5.62 -18.18
C ASP A 320 18.60 -7.14 -18.35
N TRP A 321 19.61 -7.62 -19.11
CA TRP A 321 19.84 -9.05 -19.28
C TRP A 321 20.37 -9.73 -18.01
N THR A 322 20.99 -8.98 -17.10
CA THR A 322 21.36 -9.48 -15.78
C THR A 322 20.13 -9.95 -14.99
N VAL A 323 18.99 -9.24 -15.08
CA VAL A 323 17.73 -9.63 -14.41
C VAL A 323 17.21 -10.96 -14.96
N VAL A 324 17.27 -11.14 -16.29
CA VAL A 324 16.87 -12.40 -16.95
C VAL A 324 17.75 -13.56 -16.48
N ALA A 325 19.07 -13.37 -16.47
CA ALA A 325 20.01 -14.41 -16.03
C ALA A 325 19.77 -14.80 -14.56
N VAL A 326 19.59 -13.82 -13.67
CA VAL A 326 19.27 -14.05 -12.25
C VAL A 326 17.92 -14.76 -12.08
N LEU A 327 16.90 -14.40 -12.86
CA LEU A 327 15.61 -15.08 -12.85
C LEU A 327 15.76 -16.56 -13.26
N LEU A 328 16.45 -16.83 -14.37
CA LEU A 328 16.67 -18.19 -14.87
C LEU A 328 17.40 -19.08 -13.85
N LEU A 329 18.40 -18.52 -13.15
CA LEU A 329 19.11 -19.21 -12.07
C LEU A 329 18.23 -19.46 -10.83
N ALA A 330 17.19 -18.66 -10.61
CA ALA A 330 16.27 -18.82 -9.49
C ALA A 330 15.13 -19.81 -9.77
N LEU A 331 14.77 -20.07 -11.03
CA LEU A 331 13.69 -20.99 -11.40
C LEU A 331 13.85 -22.41 -10.83
N PRO A 332 15.04 -23.05 -10.85
CA PRO A 332 15.24 -24.37 -10.26
C PRO A 332 14.91 -24.42 -8.76
N LEU A 333 15.09 -23.31 -8.04
CA LEU A 333 14.77 -23.25 -6.61
C LEU A 333 13.26 -23.38 -6.35
N LEU A 334 12.41 -22.96 -7.30
CA LEU A 334 10.95 -23.18 -7.21
C LEU A 334 10.57 -24.65 -7.32
N ALA A 335 11.36 -25.45 -8.05
CA ALA A 335 11.15 -26.89 -8.16
C ALA A 335 11.35 -27.63 -6.83
N ALA A 336 12.05 -27.02 -5.86
CA ALA A 336 12.24 -27.57 -4.52
C ALA A 336 10.91 -27.93 -3.84
N VAL A 337 9.81 -27.23 -4.15
CA VAL A 337 8.45 -27.52 -3.64
C VAL A 337 8.05 -28.99 -3.86
N ARG A 338 8.52 -29.63 -4.94
CA ARG A 338 8.26 -31.05 -5.25
C ARG A 338 9.31 -32.02 -4.71
N ALA A 339 10.45 -31.54 -4.22
CA ALA A 339 11.51 -32.39 -3.71
C ALA A 339 11.16 -32.89 -2.29
N THR A 340 10.46 -34.02 -2.23
CA THR A 340 10.06 -34.67 -0.97
C THR A 340 11.23 -35.25 -0.18
N ALA A 341 12.35 -35.55 -0.85
CA ALA A 341 13.59 -36.00 -0.23
C ALA A 341 14.32 -34.92 0.59
N LEU A 342 13.98 -33.63 0.41
CA LEU A 342 14.60 -32.53 1.14
C LEU A 342 13.92 -32.28 2.49
N PRO A 343 14.69 -31.92 3.55
CA PRO A 343 14.12 -31.42 4.80
C PRO A 343 13.17 -30.24 4.58
N VAL A 344 12.11 -30.15 5.40
CA VAL A 344 11.06 -29.13 5.27
C VAL A 344 11.62 -27.70 5.28
N ALA A 345 12.67 -27.46 6.09
CA ALA A 345 13.33 -26.16 6.19
C ALA A 345 14.02 -25.75 4.88
N VAL A 346 14.83 -26.65 4.31
CA VAL A 346 15.53 -26.46 3.04
C VAL A 346 14.51 -26.28 1.90
N ARG A 347 13.53 -27.18 1.82
CA ARG A 347 12.47 -27.12 0.82
C ARG A 347 11.72 -25.79 0.81
N ARG A 348 11.23 -25.34 1.97
CA ARG A 348 10.50 -24.07 2.09
C ARG A 348 11.42 -22.86 1.88
N GLY A 349 12.67 -22.93 2.35
CA GLY A 349 13.63 -21.85 2.21
C GLY A 349 14.04 -21.60 0.77
N LEU A 350 14.43 -22.65 0.03
CA LEU A 350 14.78 -22.55 -1.38
C LEU A 350 13.59 -22.07 -2.23
N ALA A 351 12.40 -22.63 -2.01
CA ALA A 351 11.20 -22.20 -2.73
C ALA A 351 10.86 -20.72 -2.48
N ARG A 352 11.03 -20.23 -1.24
CA ARG A 352 10.84 -18.81 -0.90
C ARG A 352 11.91 -17.91 -1.51
N ALA A 353 13.17 -18.36 -1.56
CA ALA A 353 14.25 -17.63 -2.23
C ALA A 353 13.96 -17.48 -3.73
N GLY A 354 13.62 -18.59 -4.41
CA GLY A 354 13.24 -18.57 -5.83
C GLY A 354 12.03 -17.68 -6.10
N ALA A 355 11.00 -17.76 -5.25
CA ALA A 355 9.80 -16.92 -5.37
C ALA A 355 10.10 -15.44 -5.13
N GLY A 356 10.99 -15.12 -4.17
CA GLY A 356 11.42 -13.75 -3.88
C GLY A 356 12.19 -13.12 -5.04
N VAL A 357 13.12 -13.86 -5.65
CA VAL A 357 13.86 -13.41 -6.85
C VAL A 357 12.91 -13.23 -8.03
N ALA A 358 12.02 -14.20 -8.28
CA ALA A 358 11.03 -14.10 -9.35
C ALA A 358 10.08 -12.92 -9.15
N ALA A 359 9.65 -12.65 -7.92
CA ALA A 359 8.82 -11.50 -7.59
C ALA A 359 9.56 -10.19 -7.86
N LEU A 360 10.80 -10.04 -7.38
CA LEU A 360 11.61 -8.83 -7.62
C LEU A 360 11.89 -8.60 -9.12
N ALA A 361 12.24 -9.65 -9.86
CA ALA A 361 12.44 -9.57 -11.31
C ALA A 361 11.14 -9.22 -12.05
N SER A 362 10.00 -9.79 -11.63
CA SER A 362 8.70 -9.45 -12.21
C SER A 362 8.27 -8.02 -11.90
N LEU A 363 8.56 -7.50 -10.70
CA LEU A 363 8.26 -6.13 -10.29
C LEU A 363 9.07 -5.11 -11.10
N SER A 364 10.37 -5.36 -11.30
CA SER A 364 11.21 -4.47 -12.11
C SER A 364 10.77 -4.44 -13.57
N ALA A 365 10.46 -5.61 -14.14
CA ALA A 365 9.97 -5.69 -15.52
C ALA A 365 8.56 -5.09 -15.69
N LEU A 366 7.68 -5.25 -14.69
CA LEU A 366 6.34 -4.66 -14.69
C LEU A 366 6.39 -3.13 -14.58
N ALA A 367 7.31 -2.59 -13.78
CA ALA A 367 7.52 -1.14 -13.69
C ALA A 367 7.91 -0.55 -15.06
N ALA A 368 8.80 -1.22 -15.79
CA ALA A 368 9.16 -0.82 -17.15
C ALA A 368 7.97 -0.92 -18.12
N ALA A 369 7.16 -1.98 -18.01
CA ALA A 369 5.96 -2.15 -18.84
C ALA A 369 4.91 -1.05 -18.55
N LEU A 370 4.68 -0.72 -17.28
CA LEU A 370 3.77 0.36 -16.86
C LEU A 370 4.24 1.73 -17.37
N GLY A 371 5.55 2.00 -17.33
CA GLY A 371 6.12 3.22 -17.90
C GLY A 371 5.79 3.38 -19.39
N SER A 372 5.88 2.28 -20.17
CA SER A 372 5.53 2.29 -21.59
C SER A 372 4.05 2.54 -21.87
N LEU A 373 3.16 2.16 -20.95
CA LEU A 373 1.73 2.43 -21.06
C LEU A 373 1.43 3.92 -20.79
N GLY A 374 2.13 4.53 -19.83
CA GLY A 374 1.93 5.93 -19.42
C GLY A 374 2.33 6.95 -20.48
N LEU A 375 3.41 6.68 -21.24
CA LEU A 375 3.87 7.56 -22.33
C LEU A 375 2.78 7.82 -23.40
N ARG A 376 1.85 6.89 -23.59
CA ARG A 376 0.78 7.00 -24.59
C ARG A 376 -0.32 7.98 -24.24
N VAL A 377 -0.37 8.46 -22.99
CA VAL A 377 -1.33 9.49 -22.59
C VAL A 377 -1.08 10.80 -23.35
N GLY A 378 0.16 11.03 -23.83
CA GLY A 378 0.51 12.18 -24.66
C GLY A 378 -0.30 12.28 -25.97
N VAL A 379 -0.82 11.17 -26.51
CA VAL A 379 -1.68 11.15 -27.71
C VAL A 379 -2.97 11.96 -27.50
N LEU A 380 -3.43 12.11 -26.26
CA LEU A 380 -4.62 12.91 -25.95
C LEU A 380 -4.40 14.41 -26.16
N GLY A 381 -3.13 14.87 -26.27
CA GLY A 381 -2.81 16.26 -26.58
C GLY A 381 -3.12 16.64 -28.04
N GLU A 382 -2.89 15.71 -28.97
CA GLU A 382 -3.10 15.94 -30.41
C GLU A 382 -3.74 14.70 -31.07
N VAL A 383 -5.07 14.58 -30.98
CA VAL A 383 -5.82 13.48 -31.59
C VAL A 383 -5.75 13.57 -33.13
N TRP A 384 -5.53 12.44 -33.79
CA TRP A 384 -5.33 12.32 -35.25
C TRP A 384 -4.14 13.08 -35.81
N ALA A 385 -3.11 13.35 -35.00
CA ALA A 385 -1.87 13.95 -35.45
C ALA A 385 -0.97 12.99 -36.25
N ALA A 386 -1.23 11.68 -36.21
CA ALA A 386 -0.40 10.65 -36.84
C ALA A 386 1.08 10.79 -36.44
N THR A 387 1.32 10.96 -35.14
CA THR A 387 2.64 11.19 -34.59
C THR A 387 3.51 9.94 -34.75
N PRO A 388 4.70 10.04 -35.36
CA PRO A 388 5.62 8.92 -35.39
C PRO A 388 6.02 8.59 -33.94
N PRO A 389 5.94 7.32 -33.52
CA PRO A 389 6.30 6.95 -32.15
C PRO A 389 7.77 7.36 -31.90
N PRO A 390 8.07 8.01 -30.76
CA PRO A 390 9.43 8.41 -30.45
C PRO A 390 10.31 7.18 -30.29
N ARG A 391 11.18 6.94 -31.29
CA ARG A 391 12.10 5.78 -31.34
C ARG A 391 13.10 5.69 -30.19
N GLU A 392 13.27 6.76 -29.41
CA GLU A 392 14.32 6.90 -28.39
C GLU A 392 13.81 6.73 -26.94
N THR A 393 12.50 6.54 -26.71
CA THR A 393 11.91 6.40 -25.36
C THR A 393 11.12 5.11 -25.14
N ASP A 394 11.31 4.11 -26.00
CA ASP A 394 10.51 2.88 -26.03
C ASP A 394 10.83 1.91 -24.88
N GLY A 395 10.27 2.19 -23.71
CA GLY A 395 9.65 1.19 -22.82
C GLY A 395 10.50 0.00 -22.34
N ALA A 396 9.78 -1.01 -21.82
CA ALA A 396 10.36 -2.27 -21.36
C ALA A 396 11.18 -2.94 -22.46
N GLY A 397 12.52 -2.91 -22.37
CA GLY A 397 13.41 -3.57 -23.32
C GLY A 397 13.15 -5.08 -23.46
N PRO A 398 13.74 -5.76 -24.46
CA PRO A 398 13.51 -7.20 -24.73
C PRO A 398 13.71 -8.07 -23.49
N ALA A 399 14.67 -7.72 -22.65
CA ALA A 399 14.90 -8.42 -21.38
C ALA A 399 13.71 -8.34 -20.42
N ALA A 400 12.99 -7.21 -20.33
CA ALA A 400 11.81 -7.08 -19.48
C ALA A 400 10.64 -7.93 -20.02
N MET A 401 10.43 -7.96 -21.34
CA MET A 401 9.45 -8.87 -21.96
C MET A 401 9.78 -10.34 -21.64
N VAL A 402 11.03 -10.77 -21.85
CA VAL A 402 11.48 -12.14 -21.54
C VAL A 402 11.29 -12.45 -20.06
N THR A 403 11.64 -11.51 -19.17
CA THR A 403 11.46 -11.65 -17.72
C THR A 403 9.99 -11.91 -17.36
N LEU A 404 9.06 -11.12 -17.92
CA LEU A 404 7.62 -11.27 -17.67
C LEU A 404 7.09 -12.62 -18.16
N LEU A 405 7.46 -13.05 -19.37
CA LEU A 405 7.01 -14.31 -19.96
C LEU A 405 7.57 -15.53 -19.20
N VAL A 406 8.85 -15.49 -18.83
CA VAL A 406 9.49 -16.56 -18.05
C VAL A 406 8.88 -16.64 -16.64
N ALA A 407 8.68 -15.50 -15.98
CA ALA A 407 8.02 -15.45 -14.67
C ALA A 407 6.56 -15.91 -14.74
N ALA A 408 5.83 -15.58 -15.83
CA ALA A 408 4.48 -16.08 -16.07
C ALA A 408 4.44 -17.60 -16.23
N GLY A 409 5.40 -18.17 -16.97
CA GLY A 409 5.56 -19.62 -17.11
C GLY A 409 5.82 -20.31 -15.76
N ALA A 410 6.70 -19.74 -14.94
CA ALA A 410 6.99 -20.23 -13.60
C ALA A 410 5.77 -20.17 -12.67
N ALA A 411 5.04 -19.05 -12.67
CA ALA A 411 3.80 -18.88 -11.91
C ALA A 411 2.70 -19.83 -12.40
N GLY A 412 2.60 -20.06 -13.71
CA GLY A 412 1.66 -21.01 -14.31
C GLY A 412 1.98 -22.46 -13.95
N TRP A 413 3.26 -22.82 -13.88
CA TRP A 413 3.69 -24.10 -13.35
C TRP A 413 3.31 -24.25 -11.87
N LEU A 414 3.62 -23.24 -11.03
CA LEU A 414 3.24 -23.23 -9.62
C LEU A 414 1.73 -23.34 -9.40
N ALA A 415 0.91 -22.73 -10.26
CA ALA A 415 -0.55 -22.82 -10.21
C ALA A 415 -1.08 -24.25 -10.43
N ARG A 416 -0.33 -25.10 -11.15
CA ARG A 416 -0.64 -26.53 -11.33
C ARG A 416 -0.17 -27.39 -10.17
N VAL A 417 0.80 -26.92 -9.39
CA VAL A 417 1.42 -27.66 -8.28
C VAL A 417 0.72 -27.35 -6.95
N LEU A 418 0.37 -26.09 -6.73
CA LEU A 418 -0.18 -25.61 -5.47
C LEU A 418 -1.71 -25.48 -5.59
N PRO A 419 -2.48 -25.89 -4.56
CA PRO A 419 -3.94 -25.77 -4.56
C PRO A 419 -4.44 -24.32 -4.31
N ARG A 420 -3.66 -23.31 -4.69
CA ARG A 420 -3.95 -21.88 -4.43
C ARG A 420 -4.23 -21.12 -5.73
N PRO A 421 -5.14 -20.14 -5.72
CA PRO A 421 -5.45 -19.34 -6.91
C PRO A 421 -4.40 -18.27 -7.23
N GLU A 422 -3.58 -17.87 -6.25
CA GLU A 422 -2.62 -16.75 -6.35
C GLU A 422 -1.61 -16.90 -7.52
N PRO A 423 -0.94 -18.06 -7.72
CA PRO A 423 0.01 -18.20 -8.82
C PRO A 423 -0.67 -18.14 -10.19
N GLY A 424 -1.93 -18.58 -10.28
CA GLY A 424 -2.71 -18.49 -11.51
C GLY A 424 -3.07 -17.05 -11.87
N VAL A 425 -3.37 -16.21 -10.86
CA VAL A 425 -3.56 -14.77 -11.04
C VAL A 425 -2.27 -14.11 -11.52
N ILE A 426 -1.14 -14.40 -10.87
CA ILE A 426 0.17 -13.87 -11.24
C ILE A 426 0.56 -14.26 -12.68
N ALA A 427 0.33 -15.53 -13.06
CA ALA A 427 0.62 -16.02 -14.40
C ALA A 427 -0.17 -15.27 -15.49
N VAL A 428 -1.45 -14.99 -15.24
CA VAL A 428 -2.29 -14.23 -16.19
C VAL A 428 -1.80 -12.80 -16.33
N VAL A 429 -1.51 -12.11 -15.21
CA VAL A 429 -1.06 -10.71 -15.24
C VAL A 429 0.30 -10.58 -15.94
N LEU A 430 1.28 -11.40 -15.54
CA LEU A 430 2.63 -11.34 -16.12
C LEU A 430 2.64 -11.81 -17.57
N GLY A 431 1.86 -12.85 -17.91
CA GLY A 431 1.75 -13.36 -19.26
C GLY A 431 1.10 -12.34 -20.20
N TRP A 432 0.02 -11.69 -19.76
CA TRP A 432 -0.59 -10.60 -20.51
C TRP A 432 0.35 -9.41 -20.66
N ALA A 433 1.02 -8.97 -19.59
CA ALA A 433 1.97 -7.84 -19.66
C ALA A 433 3.13 -8.13 -20.63
N GLY A 434 3.72 -9.33 -20.57
CA GLY A 434 4.78 -9.75 -21.49
C GLY A 434 4.32 -9.79 -22.95
N LEU A 435 3.16 -10.43 -23.22
CA LEU A 435 2.61 -10.51 -24.58
C LEU A 435 2.14 -9.16 -25.13
N PHE A 436 1.65 -8.27 -24.28
CA PHE A 436 1.17 -6.94 -24.67
C PHE A 436 2.33 -5.97 -24.97
N SER A 437 3.45 -6.11 -24.25
CA SER A 437 4.67 -5.33 -24.49
C SER A 437 5.53 -5.88 -25.63
N ALA A 438 5.42 -7.17 -25.97
CA ALA A 438 6.26 -7.81 -26.99
C ALA A 438 6.32 -7.10 -28.36
N PRO A 439 5.19 -6.66 -28.95
CA PRO A 439 5.21 -6.05 -30.29
C PRO A 439 5.98 -4.73 -30.34
N LEU A 440 6.09 -4.02 -29.21
CA LEU A 440 6.81 -2.75 -29.12
C LEU A 440 8.32 -2.94 -29.29
N VAL A 441 8.82 -4.07 -28.80
CA VAL A 441 10.25 -4.38 -28.82
C VAL A 441 10.71 -4.86 -30.19
N CYS A 442 9.81 -5.48 -30.96
CA CYS A 442 10.14 -6.07 -32.26
C CYS A 442 10.30 -5.05 -33.40
N GLY A 443 10.17 -3.74 -33.13
CA GLY A 443 10.29 -2.69 -34.16
C GLY A 443 9.24 -2.81 -35.28
N LEU A 444 8.09 -3.40 -34.97
CA LEU A 444 7.02 -3.66 -35.93
C LEU A 444 6.31 -2.36 -36.36
N PRO A 445 5.72 -2.31 -37.56
CA PRO A 445 4.90 -1.17 -37.97
C PRO A 445 3.71 -0.99 -37.01
N VAL A 446 3.28 0.25 -36.80
CA VAL A 446 2.24 0.62 -35.82
C VAL A 446 0.96 -0.22 -35.96
N ALA A 447 0.53 -0.51 -37.20
CA ALA A 447 -0.62 -1.36 -37.45
C ALA A 447 -0.45 -2.80 -36.91
N ALA A 448 0.74 -3.38 -37.06
CA ALA A 448 1.04 -4.72 -36.54
C ALA A 448 1.15 -4.72 -35.01
N VAL A 449 1.68 -3.65 -34.41
CA VAL A 449 1.70 -3.46 -32.96
C VAL A 449 0.28 -3.40 -32.39
N LEU A 450 -0.61 -2.58 -32.97
CA LEU A 450 -2.01 -2.47 -32.55
C LEU A 450 -2.76 -3.79 -32.75
N ALA A 451 -2.54 -4.49 -33.87
CA ALA A 451 -3.15 -5.79 -34.12
C ALA A 451 -2.72 -6.83 -33.07
N ALA A 452 -1.44 -6.92 -32.75
CA ALA A 452 -0.94 -7.85 -31.74
C ALA A 452 -1.46 -7.50 -30.32
N GLN A 453 -1.53 -6.22 -29.97
CA GLN A 453 -2.10 -5.77 -28.70
C GLN A 453 -3.63 -6.02 -28.60
N LEU A 454 -4.36 -5.89 -29.71
CA LEU A 454 -5.76 -6.30 -29.82
C LEU A 454 -5.91 -7.81 -29.59
N VAL A 455 -5.06 -8.63 -30.21
CA VAL A 455 -5.08 -10.09 -30.02
C VAL A 455 -4.79 -10.45 -28.56
N ALA A 456 -3.78 -9.84 -27.92
CA ALA A 456 -3.48 -10.05 -26.50
C ALA A 456 -4.67 -9.64 -25.60
N THR A 457 -5.34 -8.54 -25.92
CA THR A 457 -6.54 -8.06 -25.22
C THR A 457 -7.72 -9.02 -25.40
N ALA A 458 -7.96 -9.49 -26.62
CA ALA A 458 -9.01 -10.46 -26.92
C ALA A 458 -8.75 -11.80 -26.23
N ALA A 459 -7.51 -12.29 -26.22
CA ALA A 459 -7.11 -13.50 -25.52
C ALA A 459 -7.37 -13.38 -24.00
N ALA A 460 -7.04 -12.24 -23.38
CA ALA A 460 -7.37 -11.98 -21.98
C ALA A 460 -8.89 -11.98 -21.72
N GLY A 461 -9.68 -11.41 -22.65
CA GLY A 461 -11.14 -11.43 -22.59
C GLY A 461 -11.71 -12.85 -22.68
N VAL A 462 -11.22 -13.68 -23.59
CA VAL A 462 -11.61 -15.11 -23.71
C VAL A 462 -11.23 -15.88 -22.45
N CYS A 463 -10.03 -15.66 -21.91
CA CYS A 463 -9.58 -16.24 -20.64
C CYS A 463 -10.48 -15.84 -19.46
N ALA A 464 -10.96 -14.59 -19.41
CA ALA A 464 -11.89 -14.13 -18.39
C ALA A 464 -13.25 -14.87 -18.44
N LEU A 465 -13.66 -15.35 -19.62
CA LEU A 465 -14.89 -16.11 -19.80
C LEU A 465 -14.72 -17.60 -19.46
N GLY A 466 -13.53 -18.18 -19.70
CA GLY A 466 -13.29 -19.63 -19.58
C GLY A 466 -12.61 -20.12 -18.29
N ILE A 467 -11.87 -19.27 -17.56
CA ILE A 467 -11.05 -19.72 -16.41
C ILE A 467 -11.87 -19.73 -15.09
N GLY A 468 -11.41 -20.53 -14.12
CA GLY A 468 -11.94 -20.60 -12.75
C GLY A 468 -11.93 -19.27 -11.98
N ARG A 469 -12.57 -19.25 -10.80
CA ARG A 469 -12.92 -18.02 -10.05
C ARG A 469 -11.75 -17.07 -9.76
N GLY A 470 -10.54 -17.58 -9.49
CA GLY A 470 -9.38 -16.77 -9.12
C GLY A 470 -8.82 -15.93 -10.29
N PRO A 471 -8.23 -16.57 -11.33
CA PRO A 471 -7.58 -15.85 -12.43
C PRO A 471 -8.55 -15.06 -13.31
N ARG A 472 -9.86 -15.35 -13.24
CA ARG A 472 -10.91 -14.69 -14.01
C ARG A 472 -10.88 -13.17 -13.88
N TYR A 473 -10.83 -12.66 -12.66
CA TYR A 473 -10.87 -11.21 -12.45
C TYR A 473 -9.60 -10.55 -12.95
N ALA A 474 -8.44 -11.19 -12.77
CA ALA A 474 -7.18 -10.72 -13.32
C ALA A 474 -7.22 -10.64 -14.85
N ALA A 475 -7.73 -11.68 -15.51
CA ALA A 475 -7.92 -11.70 -16.97
C ALA A 475 -8.88 -10.59 -17.44
N ALA A 476 -9.98 -10.35 -16.71
CA ALA A 476 -10.93 -9.29 -17.04
C ALA A 476 -10.32 -7.89 -16.87
N VAL A 477 -9.52 -7.68 -15.82
CA VAL A 477 -8.79 -6.42 -15.59
C VAL A 477 -7.73 -6.21 -16.67
N CYS A 478 -6.93 -7.22 -17.00
CA CYS A 478 -5.96 -7.17 -18.10
C CYS A 478 -6.63 -6.84 -19.44
N ALA A 479 -7.78 -7.46 -19.74
CA ALA A 479 -8.55 -7.15 -20.94
C ALA A 479 -9.06 -5.69 -20.94
N ALA A 480 -9.57 -5.20 -19.81
CA ALA A 480 -10.04 -3.81 -19.71
C ALA A 480 -8.89 -2.79 -19.86
N VAL A 481 -7.76 -3.03 -19.19
CA VAL A 481 -6.55 -2.18 -19.27
C VAL A 481 -5.98 -2.20 -20.69
N GLY A 482 -5.87 -3.37 -21.31
CA GLY A 482 -5.44 -3.51 -22.70
C GLY A 482 -6.37 -2.79 -23.67
N ALA A 483 -7.69 -2.97 -23.53
CA ALA A 483 -8.67 -2.31 -24.37
C ALA A 483 -8.58 -0.78 -24.24
N LEU A 484 -8.41 -0.25 -23.02
CA LEU A 484 -8.20 1.17 -22.79
C LEU A 484 -6.91 1.67 -23.44
N ASN A 485 -5.78 0.98 -23.24
CA ASN A 485 -4.50 1.41 -23.78
C ASN A 485 -4.46 1.40 -25.31
N VAL A 486 -4.98 0.32 -25.93
CA VAL A 486 -5.10 0.24 -27.39
C VAL A 486 -6.06 1.30 -27.92
N SER A 487 -7.13 1.62 -27.19
CA SER A 487 -8.07 2.69 -27.57
C SER A 487 -7.40 4.05 -27.61
N VAL A 488 -6.60 4.39 -26.58
CA VAL A 488 -5.82 5.64 -26.56
C VAL A 488 -4.80 5.66 -27.69
N ALA A 489 -4.10 4.54 -27.94
CA ALA A 489 -3.15 4.46 -29.04
C ALA A 489 -3.81 4.60 -30.43
N ALA A 490 -5.04 4.10 -30.58
CA ALA A 490 -5.79 4.19 -31.82
C ALA A 490 -6.27 5.61 -32.16
N LEU A 491 -6.32 6.52 -31.17
CA LEU A 491 -6.69 7.92 -31.38
C LEU A 491 -5.64 8.71 -32.17
N ASP A 492 -4.42 8.21 -32.30
CA ASP A 492 -3.38 8.86 -33.10
C ASP A 492 -3.70 8.78 -34.62
N GLY A 493 -4.43 7.76 -35.07
CA GLY A 493 -4.77 7.55 -36.48
C GLY A 493 -6.26 7.37 -36.74
N ARG A 494 -6.82 8.06 -37.74
CA ARG A 494 -8.25 7.99 -38.08
C ARG A 494 -8.75 6.58 -38.35
N THR A 495 -8.07 5.86 -39.25
CA THR A 495 -8.43 4.48 -39.61
C THR A 495 -8.28 3.52 -38.43
N ALA A 496 -7.22 3.71 -37.63
CA ALA A 496 -6.99 2.94 -36.42
C ALA A 496 -8.13 3.14 -35.40
N THR A 497 -8.58 4.38 -35.17
CA THR A 497 -9.68 4.69 -34.24
C THR A 497 -10.93 3.87 -34.58
N PHE A 498 -11.38 3.93 -35.84
CA PHE A 498 -12.59 3.23 -36.26
C PHE A 498 -12.45 1.71 -36.20
N VAL A 499 -11.33 1.16 -36.71
CA VAL A 499 -11.11 -0.30 -36.74
C VAL A 499 -11.00 -0.85 -35.31
N VAL A 500 -10.21 -0.22 -34.45
CA VAL A 500 -9.99 -0.66 -33.06
C VAL A 500 -11.28 -0.58 -32.26
N PHE A 501 -12.02 0.55 -32.32
CA PHE A 501 -13.26 0.69 -31.56
C PHE A 501 -14.34 -0.27 -32.05
N ALA A 502 -14.43 -0.51 -33.36
CA ALA A 502 -15.35 -1.49 -33.92
C ALA A 502 -15.01 -2.92 -33.47
N LEU A 503 -13.74 -3.32 -33.51
CA LEU A 503 -13.29 -4.65 -33.08
C LEU A 503 -13.46 -4.86 -31.58
N LEU A 504 -13.10 -3.88 -30.75
CA LEU A 504 -13.30 -3.94 -29.29
C LEU A 504 -14.79 -3.96 -28.93
N GLY A 505 -15.60 -3.14 -29.60
CA GLY A 505 -17.06 -3.13 -29.44
C GLY A 505 -17.70 -4.46 -29.82
N ALA A 506 -17.33 -5.04 -30.97
CA ALA A 506 -17.81 -6.34 -31.41
C ALA A 506 -17.37 -7.48 -30.48
N GLY A 507 -16.12 -7.47 -30.03
CA GLY A 507 -15.60 -8.44 -29.06
C GLY A 507 -16.32 -8.37 -27.71
N CYS A 508 -16.57 -7.15 -27.21
CA CYS A 508 -17.36 -6.92 -26.00
C CYS A 508 -18.82 -7.40 -26.15
N ALA A 509 -19.45 -7.15 -27.30
CA ALA A 509 -20.80 -7.65 -27.59
C ALA A 509 -20.86 -9.19 -27.67
N ALA A 510 -19.87 -9.82 -28.32
CA ALA A 510 -19.74 -11.28 -28.37
C ALA A 510 -19.53 -11.88 -26.97
N GLY A 511 -18.69 -11.24 -26.13
CA GLY A 511 -18.46 -11.64 -24.75
C GLY A 511 -19.73 -11.53 -23.88
N ALA A 512 -20.53 -10.48 -24.07
CA ALA A 512 -21.82 -10.33 -23.39
C ALA A 512 -22.83 -11.44 -23.78
N ALA A 513 -22.83 -11.83 -25.05
CA ALA A 513 -23.68 -12.89 -25.61
C ALA A 513 -23.24 -14.30 -25.19
N HIS A 514 -21.98 -14.49 -24.77
CA HIS A 514 -21.43 -15.80 -24.41
C HIS A 514 -22.08 -16.37 -23.13
N LYS A 515 -22.98 -17.35 -23.29
CA LYS A 515 -23.82 -17.89 -22.20
C LYS A 515 -23.01 -18.61 -21.10
N GLY A 516 -21.84 -19.15 -21.41
CA GLY A 516 -20.98 -19.85 -20.45
C GLY A 516 -20.19 -18.94 -19.49
N GLY A 517 -20.16 -17.63 -19.77
CA GLY A 517 -19.39 -16.66 -18.98
C GLY A 517 -20.05 -16.26 -17.67
N ALA A 518 -19.24 -15.83 -16.70
CA ALA A 518 -19.72 -15.28 -15.44
C ALA A 518 -20.54 -14.00 -15.67
N LEU A 519 -21.68 -13.87 -14.98
CA LEU A 519 -22.55 -12.69 -15.09
C LEU A 519 -21.82 -11.33 -14.92
N PRO A 520 -20.91 -11.11 -13.94
CA PRO A 520 -20.26 -9.81 -13.79
C PRO A 520 -19.34 -9.47 -14.98
N VAL A 521 -18.63 -10.46 -15.53
CA VAL A 521 -17.76 -10.25 -16.72
C VAL A 521 -18.61 -9.93 -17.94
N ARG A 522 -19.73 -10.64 -18.13
CA ARG A 522 -20.66 -10.40 -19.23
C ARG A 522 -21.36 -9.04 -19.10
N ALA A 523 -21.73 -8.63 -17.90
CA ALA A 523 -22.32 -7.32 -17.63
C ALA A 523 -21.33 -6.18 -17.93
N GLY A 524 -20.06 -6.35 -17.52
CA GLY A 524 -18.98 -5.41 -17.85
C GLY A 524 -18.72 -5.33 -19.35
N ALA A 525 -18.63 -6.47 -20.04
CA ALA A 525 -18.48 -6.52 -21.49
C ALA A 525 -19.66 -5.83 -22.21
N ALA A 526 -20.90 -6.04 -21.74
CA ALA A 526 -22.07 -5.39 -22.31
C ALA A 526 -22.04 -3.87 -22.14
N ALA A 527 -21.60 -3.36 -20.97
CA ALA A 527 -21.42 -1.93 -20.74
C ALA A 527 -20.31 -1.35 -21.64
N LEU A 528 -19.16 -2.03 -21.76
CA LEU A 528 -18.06 -1.61 -22.62
C LEU A 528 -18.46 -1.57 -24.10
N ALA A 529 -19.29 -2.50 -24.57
CA ALA A 529 -19.82 -2.48 -25.94
C ALA A 529 -20.61 -1.19 -26.24
N VAL A 530 -21.38 -0.69 -25.26
CA VAL A 530 -22.10 0.59 -25.37
C VAL A 530 -21.14 1.77 -25.40
N VAL A 531 -20.08 1.74 -24.57
CA VAL A 531 -19.04 2.78 -24.56
C VAL A 531 -18.29 2.85 -25.89
N TYR A 532 -17.91 1.71 -26.47
CA TYR A 532 -17.26 1.68 -27.79
C TYR A 532 -18.19 2.16 -28.91
N ALA A 533 -19.48 1.80 -28.87
CA ALA A 533 -20.46 2.34 -29.82
C ALA A 533 -20.58 3.87 -29.72
N ALA A 534 -20.56 4.42 -28.50
CA ALA A 534 -20.53 5.86 -28.27
C ALA A 534 -19.22 6.51 -28.76
N GLY A 535 -18.08 5.86 -28.54
CA GLY A 535 -16.79 6.30 -29.07
C GLY A 535 -16.77 6.38 -30.60
N VAL A 536 -17.34 5.37 -31.29
CA VAL A 536 -17.48 5.39 -32.75
C VAL A 536 -18.42 6.52 -33.20
N ALA A 537 -19.54 6.72 -32.51
CA ALA A 537 -20.48 7.80 -32.81
C ALA A 537 -19.84 9.20 -32.65
N ALA A 538 -19.03 9.40 -31.60
CA ALA A 538 -18.26 10.63 -31.40
C ALA A 538 -17.18 10.81 -32.48
N ALA A 539 -16.44 9.74 -32.83
CA ALA A 539 -15.44 9.76 -33.89
C ALA A 539 -16.05 10.07 -35.27
N LEU A 540 -17.26 9.60 -35.56
CA LEU A 540 -18.01 9.99 -36.76
C LEU A 540 -18.36 11.48 -36.77
N GLY A 541 -18.79 12.02 -35.63
CA GLY A 541 -19.05 13.46 -35.49
C GLY A 541 -17.80 14.31 -35.74
N ALA A 542 -16.65 13.89 -35.20
CA ALA A 542 -15.36 14.51 -35.47
C ALA A 542 -14.92 14.37 -36.93
N LEU A 543 -15.16 13.22 -37.56
CA LEU A 543 -14.81 12.96 -38.96
C LEU A 543 -15.58 13.86 -39.93
N TRP A 544 -16.85 14.13 -39.63
CA TRP A 544 -17.69 15.05 -40.39
C TRP A 544 -17.41 16.53 -40.10
N GLY A 545 -16.43 16.85 -39.25
CA GLY A 545 -16.09 18.23 -38.91
C GLY A 545 -17.19 18.95 -38.14
N LEU A 546 -18.09 18.21 -37.48
CA LEU A 546 -19.15 18.80 -36.68
C LEU A 546 -18.55 19.51 -35.47
N ALA A 547 -19.10 20.67 -35.11
CA ALA A 547 -18.78 21.31 -33.84
C ALA A 547 -19.10 20.35 -32.68
N VAL A 548 -18.32 20.44 -31.59
CA VAL A 548 -18.39 19.50 -30.44
C VAL A 548 -19.81 19.39 -29.86
N SER A 549 -20.58 20.48 -29.88
CA SER A 549 -21.99 20.51 -29.48
C SER A 549 -22.84 19.52 -30.30
N TRP A 550 -22.63 19.46 -31.62
CA TRP A 550 -23.38 18.63 -32.57
C TRP A 550 -23.06 17.14 -32.48
N TRP A 551 -22.00 16.75 -31.76
CA TRP A 551 -21.71 15.33 -31.48
C TRP A 551 -22.79 14.69 -30.59
N ALA A 552 -23.62 15.49 -29.92
CA ALA A 552 -24.74 15.02 -29.11
C ALA A 552 -25.76 14.18 -29.90
N LEU A 553 -26.00 14.50 -31.17
CA LEU A 553 -26.98 13.79 -32.02
C LEU A 553 -26.56 12.34 -32.33
N PRO A 554 -25.36 12.07 -32.89
CA PRO A 554 -24.91 10.69 -33.11
C PRO A 554 -24.73 9.94 -31.79
N LEU A 555 -24.31 10.59 -30.70
CA LEU A 555 -24.22 9.96 -29.38
C LEU A 555 -25.57 9.48 -28.86
N LEU A 556 -26.65 10.22 -29.11
CA LEU A 556 -28.01 9.87 -28.67
C LEU A 556 -28.59 8.67 -29.44
N ALA A 557 -28.06 8.33 -30.62
CA ALA A 557 -28.43 7.11 -31.33
C ALA A 557 -28.07 5.84 -30.54
N VAL A 558 -27.04 5.89 -29.68
CA VAL A 558 -26.60 4.76 -28.86
C VAL A 558 -27.63 4.36 -27.80
N PRO A 559 -28.11 5.25 -26.90
CA PRO A 559 -29.17 4.91 -25.96
C PRO A 559 -30.48 4.54 -26.67
N ALA A 560 -30.78 5.13 -27.83
CA ALA A 560 -31.92 4.71 -28.65
C ALA A 560 -31.79 3.23 -29.10
N ALA A 561 -30.63 2.83 -29.61
CA ALA A 561 -30.35 1.45 -30.01
C ALA A 561 -30.38 0.47 -28.81
N VAL A 562 -29.90 0.88 -27.63
CA VAL A 562 -29.99 0.06 -26.42
C VAL A 562 -31.44 -0.09 -25.95
N ALA A 563 -32.23 0.98 -26.03
CA ALA A 563 -33.64 0.95 -25.65
C ALA A 563 -34.43 -0.03 -26.54
N THR A 564 -34.18 -0.05 -27.85
CA THR A 564 -34.82 -0.97 -28.81
C THR A 564 -34.31 -2.41 -28.66
N ALA A 565 -33.01 -2.61 -28.43
CA ALA A 565 -32.42 -3.94 -28.23
C ALA A 565 -32.77 -4.56 -26.86
N GLY A 566 -33.25 -3.76 -25.90
CA GLY A 566 -33.53 -4.15 -24.51
C GLY A 566 -34.13 -5.55 -24.29
N PRO A 567 -35.18 -5.98 -25.02
CA PRO A 567 -35.77 -7.31 -24.84
C PRO A 567 -34.80 -8.48 -25.10
N ARG A 568 -33.79 -8.27 -25.94
CA ARG A 568 -32.81 -9.30 -26.33
C ARG A 568 -31.60 -9.38 -25.37
N LEU A 569 -31.44 -8.41 -24.48
CA LEU A 569 -30.24 -8.26 -23.61
C LEU A 569 -30.30 -9.13 -22.34
N GLY A 570 -31.46 -9.69 -21.99
CA GLY A 570 -31.61 -10.64 -20.88
C GLY A 570 -30.99 -10.13 -19.56
N ARG A 571 -30.10 -10.93 -18.94
CA ARG A 571 -29.51 -10.62 -17.63
C ARG A 571 -28.47 -9.48 -17.63
N VAL A 572 -27.92 -9.10 -18.78
CA VAL A 572 -26.96 -7.97 -18.89
C VAL A 572 -27.64 -6.64 -19.23
N ARG A 573 -28.97 -6.64 -19.32
CA ARG A 573 -29.77 -5.47 -19.68
C ARG A 573 -29.57 -4.28 -18.74
N LEU A 574 -29.48 -4.51 -17.43
CA LEU A 574 -29.33 -3.41 -16.47
C LEU A 574 -28.02 -2.66 -16.69
N SER A 575 -26.90 -3.39 -16.84
CA SER A 575 -25.59 -2.79 -17.12
C SER A 575 -25.57 -2.00 -18.43
N THR A 576 -26.23 -2.50 -19.49
CA THR A 576 -26.32 -1.78 -20.77
C THR A 576 -27.21 -0.55 -20.67
N GLU A 577 -28.34 -0.62 -19.94
CA GLU A 577 -29.23 0.54 -19.73
C GLU A 577 -28.53 1.64 -18.93
N VAL A 578 -27.75 1.28 -17.90
CA VAL A 578 -26.96 2.25 -17.11
C VAL A 578 -25.88 2.90 -17.98
N ALA A 579 -25.12 2.11 -18.75
CA ALA A 579 -24.11 2.66 -19.67
C ALA A 579 -24.75 3.59 -20.72
N ALA A 580 -25.89 3.20 -21.29
CA ALA A 580 -26.66 4.01 -22.22
C ALA A 580 -27.16 5.32 -21.60
N ALA A 581 -27.62 5.29 -20.34
CA ALA A 581 -28.04 6.49 -19.63
C ALA A 581 -26.87 7.47 -19.41
N VAL A 582 -25.68 6.96 -19.08
CA VAL A 582 -24.46 7.79 -18.98
C VAL A 582 -24.12 8.43 -20.32
N VAL A 583 -24.16 7.67 -21.42
CA VAL A 583 -23.94 8.21 -22.78
C VAL A 583 -24.99 9.28 -23.13
N GLY A 584 -26.26 9.06 -22.79
CA GLY A 584 -27.32 10.05 -22.98
C GLY A 584 -27.10 11.33 -22.16
N ALA A 585 -26.60 11.22 -20.93
CA ALA A 585 -26.24 12.37 -20.11
C ALA A 585 -25.07 13.16 -20.72
N VAL A 586 -24.06 12.48 -21.25
CA VAL A 586 -22.94 13.13 -21.96
C VAL A 586 -23.45 13.88 -23.20
N ALA A 587 -24.36 13.29 -23.99
CA ALA A 587 -24.97 13.97 -25.13
C ALA A 587 -25.71 15.26 -24.73
N LEU A 588 -26.47 15.23 -23.62
CA LEU A 588 -27.14 16.42 -23.09
C LEU A 588 -26.15 17.51 -22.64
N LEU A 589 -25.04 17.14 -22.01
CA LEU A 589 -24.00 18.07 -21.57
C LEU A 589 -23.29 18.74 -22.76
N LEU A 590 -22.99 17.99 -23.81
CA LEU A 590 -22.36 18.54 -25.03
C LEU A 590 -23.28 19.57 -25.71
N ALA A 591 -24.59 19.29 -25.75
CA ALA A 591 -25.56 20.20 -26.34
C ALA A 591 -25.82 21.47 -25.52
N ALA A 592 -25.48 21.49 -24.22
CA ALA A 592 -25.86 22.55 -23.28
C ALA A 592 -25.35 23.95 -23.64
N ARG A 593 -24.26 24.04 -24.42
CA ARG A 593 -23.68 25.32 -24.87
C ARG A 593 -24.49 26.00 -25.99
N GLU A 594 -25.35 25.26 -26.68
CA GLU A 594 -26.20 25.77 -27.76
C GLU A 594 -27.68 25.50 -27.41
N PRO A 595 -28.45 26.52 -26.99
CA PRO A 595 -29.79 26.29 -26.42
C PRO A 595 -30.75 25.64 -27.42
N ALA A 596 -30.70 26.01 -28.71
CA ALA A 596 -31.52 25.39 -29.73
C ALA A 596 -31.23 23.88 -29.90
N LEU A 597 -29.95 23.49 -29.81
CA LEU A 597 -29.52 22.09 -29.89
C LEU A 597 -29.85 21.34 -28.60
N ALA A 598 -29.63 21.95 -27.43
CA ALA A 598 -30.01 21.39 -26.14
C ALA A 598 -31.51 21.06 -26.08
N ALA A 599 -32.37 21.94 -26.60
CA ALA A 599 -33.80 21.67 -26.70
C ALA A 599 -34.10 20.45 -27.57
N LEU A 600 -33.45 20.35 -28.74
CA LEU A 600 -33.61 19.20 -29.65
C LEU A 600 -33.14 17.90 -29.00
N VAL A 601 -31.96 17.89 -28.37
CA VAL A 601 -31.39 16.70 -27.72
C VAL A 601 -32.22 16.28 -26.51
N CYS A 602 -32.71 17.23 -25.70
CA CYS A 602 -33.68 16.96 -24.63
C CYS A 602 -34.96 16.30 -25.18
N ALA A 603 -35.52 16.83 -26.28
CA ALA A 603 -36.72 16.27 -26.89
C ALA A 603 -36.49 14.84 -27.38
N LEU A 604 -35.40 14.60 -28.12
CA LEU A 604 -35.05 13.28 -28.63
C LEU A 604 -34.73 12.29 -27.49
N ALA A 605 -34.05 12.74 -26.43
CA ALA A 605 -33.82 11.92 -25.24
C ALA A 605 -35.15 11.58 -24.54
N GLY A 606 -36.08 12.53 -24.49
CA GLY A 606 -37.46 12.33 -24.05
C GLY A 606 -38.19 11.25 -24.85
N VAL A 607 -38.04 11.26 -26.19
CA VAL A 607 -38.59 10.21 -27.08
C VAL A 607 -37.98 8.84 -26.76
N VAL A 608 -36.67 8.75 -26.55
CA VAL A 608 -36.01 7.48 -26.16
C VAL A 608 -36.55 6.96 -24.82
N CYS A 609 -36.67 7.83 -23.81
CA CYS A 609 -37.26 7.47 -22.52
C CYS A 609 -38.73 7.06 -22.64
N ALA A 610 -39.53 7.77 -23.45
CA ALA A 610 -40.94 7.46 -23.68
C ALA A 610 -41.10 6.10 -24.37
N GLY A 611 -40.31 5.84 -25.42
CA GLY A 611 -40.27 4.54 -26.09
C GLY A 611 -39.86 3.41 -25.16
N ALA A 612 -38.90 3.65 -24.26
CA ALA A 612 -38.51 2.68 -23.24
C ALA A 612 -39.62 2.44 -22.18
N ALA A 613 -40.43 3.46 -21.88
CA ALA A 613 -41.51 3.44 -20.89
C ALA A 613 -42.79 2.72 -21.34
N VAL A 614 -42.94 2.44 -22.64
CA VAL A 614 -44.01 1.57 -23.18
C VAL A 614 -43.99 0.19 -22.51
N ARG A 615 -42.81 -0.27 -22.08
CA ARG A 615 -42.63 -1.54 -21.36
C ARG A 615 -43.11 -1.43 -19.92
N ALA A 616 -43.94 -2.38 -19.48
CA ALA A 616 -44.53 -2.40 -18.14
C ALA A 616 -43.48 -2.28 -17.01
N GLU A 617 -42.33 -2.94 -17.16
CA GLU A 617 -41.22 -2.94 -16.20
C GLU A 617 -40.48 -1.59 -16.07
N ARG A 618 -40.72 -0.64 -16.97
CA ARG A 618 -40.00 0.63 -17.07
C ARG A 618 -40.91 1.84 -17.20
N ARG A 619 -42.19 1.71 -16.84
CA ARG A 619 -43.15 2.84 -16.79
C ARG A 619 -42.63 4.03 -15.99
N GLY A 620 -41.74 3.80 -15.02
CA GLY A 620 -41.03 4.86 -14.29
C GLY A 620 -40.21 5.81 -15.17
N LEU A 621 -39.67 5.35 -16.31
CA LEU A 621 -38.97 6.21 -17.29
C LEU A 621 -39.91 7.20 -17.98
N GLY A 622 -41.24 7.02 -17.90
CA GLY A 622 -42.21 7.99 -18.39
C GLY A 622 -42.11 9.34 -17.67
N TRP A 623 -41.72 9.34 -16.39
CA TRP A 623 -41.44 10.57 -15.66
C TRP A 623 -40.20 11.29 -16.21
N ALA A 624 -39.13 10.55 -16.50
CA ALA A 624 -37.93 11.10 -17.12
C ALA A 624 -38.23 11.68 -18.51
N ALA A 625 -39.04 10.97 -19.31
CA ALA A 625 -39.50 11.49 -20.60
C ALA A 625 -40.28 12.80 -20.45
N GLY A 626 -41.22 12.87 -19.50
CA GLY A 626 -41.98 14.08 -19.21
C GLY A 626 -41.08 15.26 -18.82
N VAL A 627 -40.12 15.04 -17.92
CA VAL A 627 -39.15 16.07 -17.51
C VAL A 627 -38.32 16.54 -18.70
N LEU A 628 -37.82 15.63 -19.53
CA LEU A 628 -37.01 15.96 -20.70
C LEU A 628 -37.80 16.73 -21.78
N PHE A 629 -39.07 16.38 -22.02
CA PHE A 629 -39.93 17.14 -22.94
C PHE A 629 -40.24 18.54 -22.41
N VAL A 630 -40.56 18.66 -21.12
CA VAL A 630 -40.80 19.97 -20.50
C VAL A 630 -39.53 20.83 -20.55
N ALA A 631 -38.37 20.26 -20.24
CA ALA A 631 -37.09 20.95 -20.37
C ALA A 631 -36.83 21.38 -21.82
N ALA A 632 -37.09 20.51 -22.81
CA ALA A 632 -36.94 20.84 -24.22
C ALA A 632 -37.80 22.04 -24.64
N THR A 633 -39.08 22.06 -24.22
CA THR A 633 -39.99 23.18 -24.49
C THR A 633 -39.48 24.47 -23.87
N TRP A 634 -39.02 24.44 -22.62
CA TRP A 634 -38.51 25.63 -21.93
C TRP A 634 -37.24 26.19 -22.56
N ILE A 635 -36.27 25.32 -22.83
CA ILE A 635 -35.02 25.71 -23.49
C ILE A 635 -35.31 26.28 -24.89
N ARG A 636 -36.31 25.75 -25.60
CA ARG A 636 -36.70 26.28 -26.91
C ARG A 636 -37.35 27.66 -26.79
N LEU A 637 -38.26 27.84 -25.82
CA LEU A 637 -38.92 29.13 -25.57
C LEU A 637 -37.90 30.21 -25.19
N SER A 638 -36.93 29.89 -24.34
CA SER A 638 -35.84 30.81 -24.00
C SER A 638 -34.96 31.14 -25.22
N ALA A 639 -34.64 30.13 -26.05
CA ALA A 639 -33.87 30.34 -27.27
C ALA A 639 -34.61 31.23 -28.30
N SER A 640 -35.94 31.19 -28.32
CA SER A 640 -36.77 32.09 -29.15
C SER A 640 -36.96 33.50 -28.55
N GLY A 641 -36.29 33.82 -27.43
CA GLY A 641 -36.35 35.14 -26.81
C GLY A 641 -37.66 35.43 -26.07
N VAL A 642 -38.43 34.39 -25.70
CA VAL A 642 -39.65 34.57 -24.91
C VAL A 642 -39.27 35.01 -23.50
N GLN A 643 -39.43 36.31 -23.24
CA GLN A 643 -39.06 36.91 -21.96
C GLN A 643 -40.12 36.72 -20.89
N VAL A 644 -41.39 36.44 -21.22
CA VAL A 644 -42.52 36.36 -20.27
C VAL A 644 -43.03 34.91 -20.18
N PRO A 645 -42.34 34.00 -19.45
CA PRO A 645 -42.76 32.61 -19.31
C PRO A 645 -44.13 32.47 -18.62
N GLU A 646 -44.54 33.47 -17.84
CA GLU A 646 -45.79 33.51 -17.07
C GLU A 646 -47.03 33.47 -17.98
N ALA A 647 -46.96 34.10 -19.16
CA ALA A 647 -48.07 34.15 -20.12
C ALA A 647 -48.51 32.76 -20.60
N TYR A 648 -47.56 31.83 -20.69
CA TYR A 648 -47.78 30.46 -21.16
C TYR A 648 -48.03 29.47 -20.01
N THR A 649 -47.58 29.78 -18.80
CA THR A 649 -47.61 28.85 -17.65
C THR A 649 -48.75 29.08 -16.68
N LEU A 650 -49.17 30.34 -16.50
CA LEU A 650 -50.27 30.68 -15.60
C LEU A 650 -51.59 30.01 -16.01
N PRO A 651 -52.01 29.98 -17.30
CA PRO A 651 -53.24 29.29 -17.69
C PRO A 651 -53.17 27.78 -17.41
N VAL A 652 -52.01 27.17 -17.70
CA VAL A 652 -51.77 25.73 -17.47
C VAL A 652 -51.76 25.40 -15.98
N THR A 653 -51.18 26.28 -15.16
CA THR A 653 -51.11 26.11 -13.70
C THR A 653 -52.47 26.28 -13.06
N ALA A 654 -53.27 27.26 -13.49
CA ALA A 654 -54.63 27.43 -13.02
C ALA A 654 -55.49 26.18 -13.31
N ALA A 655 -55.41 25.66 -14.54
CA ALA A 655 -56.10 24.42 -14.91
C ALA A 655 -55.60 23.20 -14.12
N ALA A 656 -54.27 23.05 -13.95
CA ALA A 656 -53.68 21.94 -13.19
C ALA A 656 -54.06 21.98 -11.70
N LEU A 657 -54.09 23.17 -11.09
CA LEU A 657 -54.55 23.37 -9.71
C LEU A 657 -56.04 23.08 -9.55
N ALA A 658 -56.87 23.47 -10.53
CA ALA A 658 -58.30 23.15 -10.54
C ALA A 658 -58.54 21.63 -10.62
N VAL A 659 -57.83 20.93 -11.50
CA VAL A 659 -57.88 19.45 -11.60
C VAL A 659 -57.38 18.80 -10.30
N GLY A 660 -56.26 19.26 -9.74
CA GLY A 660 -55.72 18.79 -8.46
C GLY A 660 -56.70 18.98 -7.29
N PHE A 661 -57.39 20.12 -7.27
CA PHE A 661 -58.43 20.43 -6.28
C PHE A 661 -59.67 19.55 -6.43
N LEU A 662 -60.17 19.34 -7.65
CA LEU A 662 -61.30 18.44 -7.92
C LEU A 662 -60.97 16.99 -7.58
N ARG A 663 -59.75 16.53 -7.89
CA ARG A 663 -59.27 15.19 -7.56
C ARG A 663 -59.21 14.97 -6.05
N ARG A 664 -58.68 15.93 -5.30
CA ARG A 664 -58.56 15.84 -3.83
C ARG A 664 -59.90 15.98 -3.11
N ARG A 665 -60.89 16.65 -3.73
CA ARG A 665 -62.29 16.64 -3.26
C ARG A 665 -62.94 15.27 -3.40
N ARG A 666 -62.60 14.51 -4.44
CA ARG A 666 -63.13 13.16 -4.69
C ARG A 666 -62.36 12.06 -3.97
N ASP A 667 -61.07 12.27 -3.71
CA ASP A 667 -60.19 11.31 -3.05
C ASP A 667 -59.36 11.97 -1.95
N ALA A 668 -59.80 11.80 -0.70
CA ALA A 668 -59.17 12.38 0.49
C ALA A 668 -57.79 11.77 0.80
N ARG A 669 -57.44 10.61 0.23
CA ARG A 669 -56.11 9.97 0.39
C ARG A 669 -55.07 10.50 -0.61
N ALA A 670 -55.47 11.32 -1.58
CA ALA A 670 -54.54 11.88 -2.55
C ALA A 670 -53.53 12.85 -1.89
N SER A 671 -52.24 12.58 -2.10
CA SER A 671 -51.16 13.41 -1.54
C SER A 671 -51.18 14.82 -2.15
N SER A 672 -50.89 15.83 -1.32
CA SER A 672 -50.79 17.22 -1.79
C SER A 672 -49.71 17.40 -2.85
N TRP A 673 -48.67 16.56 -2.81
CA TRP A 673 -47.57 16.54 -3.78
C TRP A 673 -48.02 16.11 -5.17
N ALA A 674 -48.82 15.05 -5.28
CA ALA A 674 -49.33 14.59 -6.58
C ALA A 674 -50.42 15.50 -7.16
N ALA A 675 -51.15 16.23 -6.31
CA ALA A 675 -52.26 17.10 -6.72
C ALA A 675 -51.83 18.51 -7.13
N TYR A 676 -50.92 19.15 -6.37
CA TYR A 676 -50.58 20.56 -6.56
C TYR A 676 -49.13 20.78 -6.98
N GLY A 677 -48.23 19.83 -6.73
CA GLY A 677 -46.81 19.95 -7.03
C GLY A 677 -46.50 20.21 -8.52
N PRO A 678 -47.04 19.40 -9.47
CA PRO A 678 -46.79 19.60 -10.89
C PRO A 678 -47.29 20.95 -11.43
N GLY A 679 -48.47 21.39 -10.97
CA GLY A 679 -49.04 22.68 -11.36
C GLY A 679 -48.21 23.86 -10.84
N LEU A 680 -47.86 23.87 -9.55
CA LEU A 680 -47.05 24.94 -8.97
C LEU A 680 -45.63 24.96 -9.56
N GLY A 681 -45.01 23.81 -9.77
CA GLY A 681 -43.69 23.70 -10.39
C GLY A 681 -43.65 24.23 -11.82
N ALA A 682 -44.74 24.07 -12.60
CA ALA A 682 -44.79 24.50 -13.99
C ALA A 682 -44.68 26.03 -14.19
N THR A 683 -45.12 26.84 -13.21
CA THR A 683 -44.94 28.32 -13.25
C THR A 683 -43.78 28.79 -12.39
N LEU A 684 -43.65 28.29 -11.15
CA LEU A 684 -42.69 28.84 -10.19
C LEU A 684 -41.24 28.57 -10.59
N LEU A 685 -40.93 27.40 -11.16
CA LEU A 685 -39.54 27.06 -11.52
C LEU A 685 -39.02 27.92 -12.69
N PRO A 686 -39.74 28.02 -13.83
CA PRO A 686 -39.31 28.86 -14.95
C PRO A 686 -39.26 30.35 -14.60
N SER A 687 -40.23 30.85 -13.81
CA SER A 687 -40.25 32.25 -13.38
C SER A 687 -39.10 32.56 -12.40
N LEU A 688 -38.75 31.62 -11.51
CA LEU A 688 -37.60 31.75 -10.61
C LEU A 688 -36.27 31.78 -11.37
N ILE A 689 -36.08 30.91 -12.37
CA ILE A 689 -34.88 30.89 -13.21
C ILE A 689 -34.78 32.20 -14.01
N ALA A 690 -35.88 32.68 -14.56
CA ALA A 690 -35.92 33.94 -15.29
C ALA A 690 -35.60 35.15 -14.38
N ALA A 691 -36.13 35.18 -13.17
CA ALA A 691 -35.85 36.22 -12.18
C ALA A 691 -34.36 36.33 -11.82
N TRP A 692 -33.60 35.24 -11.87
CA TRP A 692 -32.15 35.26 -11.61
C TRP A 692 -31.31 35.85 -12.75
N GLY A 693 -31.85 35.93 -13.97
CA GLY A 693 -31.18 36.49 -15.14
C GLY A 693 -31.62 37.92 -15.49
N ASP A 694 -32.71 38.41 -14.88
CA ASP A 694 -33.28 39.72 -15.16
C ASP A 694 -32.79 40.80 -14.19
N ALA A 695 -32.30 41.92 -14.72
CA ALA A 695 -31.88 43.07 -13.91
C ALA A 695 -33.06 43.92 -13.39
N HIS A 696 -34.31 43.57 -13.72
CA HIS A 696 -35.49 44.38 -13.41
C HIS A 696 -36.19 43.94 -12.11
N TRP A 697 -36.42 44.90 -11.21
CA TRP A 697 -37.01 44.71 -9.86
C TRP A 697 -38.46 44.16 -9.85
N LEU A 698 -39.20 44.30 -10.95
CA LEU A 698 -40.65 44.04 -10.97
C LEU A 698 -40.98 42.53 -10.96
N ARG A 699 -40.16 41.71 -11.62
CA ARG A 699 -40.37 40.25 -11.71
C ARG A 699 -40.10 39.53 -10.38
N PRO A 700 -38.97 39.77 -9.68
CA PRO A 700 -38.75 39.22 -8.34
C PRO A 700 -39.83 39.63 -7.33
N LEU A 701 -40.32 40.88 -7.40
CA LEU A 701 -41.39 41.36 -6.52
C LEU A 701 -42.71 40.61 -6.74
N LEU A 702 -43.17 40.49 -7.99
CA LEU A 702 -44.40 39.76 -8.31
C LEU A 702 -44.29 38.27 -7.98
N LEU A 703 -43.14 37.65 -8.28
CA LEU A 703 -42.88 36.26 -7.94
C LEU A 703 -42.84 36.05 -6.43
N GLY A 704 -42.22 36.96 -5.68
CA GLY A 704 -42.18 36.94 -4.22
C GLY A 704 -43.56 37.06 -3.59
N LEU A 705 -44.40 38.00 -4.07
CA LEU A 705 -45.79 38.14 -3.61
C LEU A 705 -46.62 36.89 -3.91
N ALA A 706 -46.50 36.33 -5.11
CA ALA A 706 -47.20 35.10 -5.50
C ALA A 706 -46.72 33.89 -4.65
N ALA A 707 -45.41 33.75 -4.45
CA ALA A 707 -44.82 32.70 -3.61
C ALA A 707 -45.26 32.82 -2.15
N LEU A 708 -45.33 34.04 -1.61
CA LEU A 708 -45.85 34.32 -0.27
C LEU A 708 -47.32 33.92 -0.16
N ALA A 709 -48.16 34.31 -1.12
CA ALA A 709 -49.57 33.94 -1.15
C ALA A 709 -49.77 32.41 -1.18
N VAL A 710 -48.99 31.70 -2.00
CA VAL A 710 -49.00 30.23 -2.08
C VAL A 710 -48.53 29.58 -0.77
N THR A 711 -47.53 30.16 -0.12
CA THR A 711 -47.00 29.70 1.18
C THR A 711 -48.04 29.87 2.30
N LEU A 712 -48.68 31.04 2.38
CA LEU A 712 -49.74 31.32 3.35
C LEU A 712 -50.98 30.45 3.11
N LEU A 713 -51.35 30.23 1.85
CA LEU A 713 -52.44 29.32 1.50
C LEU A 713 -52.10 27.88 1.88
N GLY A 714 -50.85 27.44 1.68
CA GLY A 714 -50.33 26.15 2.12
C GLY A 714 -50.38 25.99 3.65
N ALA A 715 -49.95 27.01 4.39
CA ALA A 715 -49.99 27.04 5.85
C ALA A 715 -51.43 26.98 6.39
N HIS A 716 -52.31 27.84 5.87
CA HIS A 716 -53.71 27.94 6.29
C HIS A 716 -54.49 26.66 5.99
N ARG A 717 -54.23 26.02 4.85
CA ARG A 717 -54.87 24.76 4.44
C ARG A 717 -54.14 23.50 4.91
N ARG A 718 -53.06 23.64 5.70
CA ARG A 718 -52.18 22.54 6.18
C ARG A 718 -51.70 21.62 5.05
N LEU A 719 -51.32 22.18 3.91
CA LEU A 719 -50.83 21.47 2.73
C LEU A 719 -49.30 21.59 2.61
N GLN A 720 -48.60 20.46 2.56
CA GLN A 720 -47.13 20.45 2.51
C GLN A 720 -46.55 20.94 1.17
N ALA A 721 -47.15 20.58 0.03
CA ALA A 721 -46.60 20.92 -1.28
C ALA A 721 -46.63 22.43 -1.59
N PRO A 722 -47.75 23.16 -1.39
CA PRO A 722 -47.78 24.62 -1.57
C PRO A 722 -46.89 25.35 -0.56
N LEU A 723 -46.84 24.89 0.70
CA LEU A 723 -46.00 25.49 1.73
C LEU A 723 -44.51 25.39 1.39
N LEU A 724 -44.04 24.23 0.96
CA LEU A 724 -42.63 23.99 0.67
C LEU A 724 -42.20 24.59 -0.68
N LEU A 725 -43.01 24.46 -1.74
CA LEU A 725 -42.67 25.03 -3.05
C LEU A 725 -42.77 26.56 -3.05
N GLY A 726 -43.82 27.12 -2.42
CA GLY A 726 -43.94 28.57 -2.23
C GLY A 726 -42.84 29.12 -1.33
N GLY A 727 -42.57 28.46 -0.20
CA GLY A 727 -41.53 28.89 0.74
C GLY A 727 -40.12 28.81 0.14
N ALA A 728 -39.83 27.77 -0.65
CA ALA A 728 -38.54 27.64 -1.34
C ALA A 728 -38.36 28.71 -2.43
N ALA A 729 -39.40 28.98 -3.24
CA ALA A 729 -39.35 30.06 -4.23
C ALA A 729 -39.18 31.44 -3.56
N LEU A 730 -39.92 31.70 -2.48
CA LEU A 730 -39.80 32.93 -1.70
C LEU A 730 -38.40 33.10 -1.10
N ALA A 731 -37.84 32.04 -0.53
CA ALA A 731 -36.48 32.05 0.00
C ALA A 731 -35.43 32.30 -1.10
N ALA A 732 -35.59 31.68 -2.27
CA ALA A 732 -34.69 31.85 -3.41
C ALA A 732 -34.74 33.28 -3.98
N VAL A 733 -35.93 33.90 -4.06
CA VAL A 733 -36.10 35.31 -4.42
C VAL A 733 -35.48 36.22 -3.36
N ALA A 734 -35.73 35.96 -2.07
CA ALA A 734 -35.17 36.76 -0.99
C ALA A 734 -33.62 36.69 -0.97
N VAL A 735 -33.03 35.52 -1.21
CA VAL A 735 -31.58 35.36 -1.34
C VAL A 735 -31.05 36.13 -2.54
N HIS A 736 -31.71 36.05 -3.70
CA HIS A 736 -31.31 36.79 -4.90
C HIS A 736 -31.27 38.30 -4.65
N GLU A 737 -32.33 38.86 -4.05
CA GLU A 737 -32.43 40.28 -3.74
C GLU A 737 -31.45 40.72 -2.64
N LEU A 738 -31.20 39.88 -1.63
CA LEU A 738 -30.29 40.21 -0.52
C LEU A 738 -28.81 39.97 -0.87
N ALA A 739 -28.49 39.11 -1.83
CA ALA A 739 -27.13 38.79 -2.22
C ALA A 739 -26.24 40.01 -2.53
N PRO A 740 -26.65 40.98 -3.37
CA PRO A 740 -25.82 42.16 -3.66
C PRO A 740 -25.56 43.01 -2.41
N TYR A 741 -26.55 43.17 -1.53
CA TYR A 741 -26.39 43.93 -0.28
C TYR A 741 -25.53 43.20 0.75
N VAL A 742 -25.65 41.87 0.83
CA VAL A 742 -24.81 41.04 1.71
C VAL A 742 -23.36 41.08 1.25
N VAL A 743 -23.08 41.01 -0.07
CA VAL A 743 -21.71 41.14 -0.60
C VAL A 743 -21.15 42.52 -0.31
N GLN A 744 -21.92 43.60 -0.51
CA GLN A 744 -21.49 44.96 -0.17
C GLN A 744 -21.17 45.14 1.32
N VAL A 745 -21.98 44.56 2.20
CA VAL A 745 -21.75 44.60 3.65
C VAL A 745 -20.56 43.72 4.03
N VAL A 746 -20.38 42.54 3.43
CA VAL A 746 -19.25 41.64 3.69
C VAL A 746 -17.93 42.22 3.17
N ASP A 747 -17.93 42.88 2.02
CA ASP A 747 -16.76 43.57 1.48
C ASP A 747 -16.36 44.79 2.32
N ALA A 748 -17.33 45.42 2.99
CA ALA A 748 -17.10 46.49 3.97
C ALA A 748 -16.61 45.98 5.34
N LEU A 749 -16.72 44.68 5.62
CA LEU A 749 -16.31 44.07 6.88
C LEU A 749 -14.90 43.46 6.77
N PRO A 750 -14.08 43.50 7.84
CA PRO A 750 -12.78 42.82 7.85
C PRO A 750 -12.93 41.31 7.59
N ARG A 751 -12.06 40.74 6.72
CA ARG A 751 -12.14 39.33 6.26
C ARG A 751 -12.19 38.26 7.37
N TRP A 752 -11.76 38.59 8.59
CA TRP A 752 -11.77 37.69 9.76
C TRP A 752 -13.10 37.66 10.52
N LEU A 753 -14.03 38.58 10.25
CA LEU A 753 -15.30 38.70 10.96
C LEU A 753 -16.34 37.63 10.60
N PRO A 754 -16.53 37.25 9.30
CA PRO A 754 -17.46 36.18 8.94
C PRO A 754 -17.17 34.80 9.60
N PRO A 755 -15.92 34.30 9.66
CA PRO A 755 -15.63 33.05 10.38
C PRO A 755 -15.79 33.19 11.90
N ALA A 756 -15.53 34.38 12.48
CA ALA A 756 -15.75 34.64 13.90
C ALA A 756 -17.24 34.60 14.29
N LEU A 757 -18.13 35.15 13.45
CA LEU A 757 -19.59 35.08 13.64
C LEU A 757 -20.13 33.65 13.47
N ALA A 758 -19.60 32.89 12.51
CA ALA A 758 -19.93 31.47 12.37
C ALA A 758 -19.51 30.66 13.61
N GLY A 759 -18.32 30.94 14.16
CA GLY A 759 -17.83 30.35 15.41
C GLY A 759 -18.67 30.72 16.63
N LEU A 760 -19.09 31.98 16.74
CA LEU A 760 -19.99 32.47 17.80
C LEU A 760 -21.36 31.78 17.73
N LEU A 761 -21.91 31.61 16.52
CA LEU A 761 -23.21 30.98 16.31
C LEU A 761 -23.17 29.48 16.67
N LEU A 762 -22.08 28.78 16.34
CA LEU A 762 -21.83 27.41 16.80
C LEU A 762 -21.70 27.32 18.33
N LEU A 763 -21.06 28.31 18.96
CA LEU A 763 -20.97 28.42 20.42
C LEU A 763 -22.33 28.63 21.09
N VAL A 764 -23.18 29.49 20.53
CA VAL A 764 -24.54 29.76 21.06
C VAL A 764 -25.46 28.55 20.88
N VAL A 765 -25.36 27.84 19.75
CA VAL A 765 -26.11 26.59 19.51
C VAL A 765 -25.61 25.46 20.43
N GLY A 766 -24.30 25.36 20.63
CA GLY A 766 -23.72 24.44 21.61
C GLY A 766 -24.18 24.73 23.05
N ALA A 767 -24.22 26.00 23.43
CA ALA A 767 -24.66 26.44 24.76
C ALA A 767 -26.16 26.19 25.01
N THR A 768 -27.01 26.35 23.98
CA THR A 768 -28.45 26.05 24.09
C THR A 768 -28.73 24.54 24.14
N TYR A 769 -27.89 23.71 23.53
CA TYR A 769 -27.97 22.25 23.66
C TYR A 769 -27.59 21.79 25.08
N GLU A 770 -26.55 22.39 25.66
CA GLU A 770 -26.13 22.08 27.02
C GLU A 770 -27.15 22.51 28.08
N LYS A 771 -27.83 23.65 27.86
CA LYS A 771 -28.93 24.12 28.73
C LYS A 771 -30.11 23.14 28.73
N ARG A 772 -30.53 22.66 27.55
CA ARG A 772 -31.59 21.63 27.43
C ARG A 772 -31.21 20.30 28.08
N LEU A 773 -29.93 19.92 28.04
CA LEU A 773 -29.43 18.70 28.67
C LEU A 773 -29.36 18.81 30.20
N ARG A 774 -29.05 20.01 30.74
CA ARG A 774 -29.11 20.28 32.19
C ARG A 774 -30.54 20.28 32.71
N ASP A 775 -31.49 20.85 31.96
CA ASP A 775 -32.91 20.85 32.35
C ASP A 775 -33.49 19.44 32.37
N ALA A 776 -33.10 18.58 31.42
CA ALA A 776 -33.46 17.16 31.41
C ALA A 776 -32.89 16.38 32.62
N ARG A 777 -31.67 16.71 33.06
CA ARG A 777 -31.05 16.09 34.25
C ARG A 777 -31.69 16.57 35.56
N ARG A 778 -32.09 17.84 35.65
CA ARG A 778 -32.82 18.39 36.81
C ARG A 778 -34.21 17.78 36.96
N LEU A 779 -34.93 17.60 35.86
CA LEU A 779 -36.21 16.86 35.84
C LEU A 779 -36.04 15.42 36.34
N ARG A 780 -34.96 14.74 35.94
CA ARG A 780 -34.65 13.37 36.40
C ARG A 780 -34.32 13.29 37.89
N ALA A 781 -33.61 14.29 38.42
CA ALA A 781 -33.26 14.39 39.84
C ALA A 781 -34.43 14.88 40.73
N ALA A 782 -35.45 15.50 40.16
CA ALA A 782 -36.70 15.85 40.85
C ALA A 782 -37.64 14.64 40.93
N LEU A 783 -37.75 13.86 39.84
CA LEU A 783 -38.54 12.61 39.82
C LEU A 783 -37.96 11.53 40.75
N GLY A 784 -36.63 11.43 40.89
CA GLY A 784 -35.99 10.51 41.82
C GLY A 784 -36.10 10.88 43.31
N ARG A 785 -36.78 11.97 43.66
CA ARG A 785 -37.08 12.36 45.07
C ARG A 785 -38.55 12.14 45.45
N LEU A 786 -39.41 11.76 44.50
CA LEU A 786 -40.83 11.52 44.69
C LEU A 786 -41.23 10.04 44.59
N GLY A 787 -40.26 9.14 44.41
CA GLY A 787 -40.39 7.69 44.57
C GLY A 787 -39.30 7.20 45.51
#